data_AF-A0A416C0G8-F1
#
_entry.id   AF-A0A416C0G8-F1
#
_cell.length_a   1.000
_cell.length_b   1.000
_cell.length_c   1.000
_cell.angle_alpha   90.00
_cell.angle_beta   90.00
_cell.angle_gamma   90.00
#
_symmetry.space_group_name_H-M   'P 1'
#
loop_
_entity.id
_entity.type
_entity.pdbx_description
1 polymer ?
#
loop_
_entity_poly.entity_id
_entity_poly.type
_entity_poly.pdbx_seq_one_letter_code
_entity_poly.pdbx_strand_id
1 'polypeptide(L)'
;MTKKITAIFLALCMAISVLPMTIQAASKPDIKVGDYVKMGTYNNASILWRCVSIDNNGPLMLADKIVDTLAYDAKTNDNSNSKSHSRSYKRDDYGSNYWKDSNMRSWLNSTAAEGKVDWLCGNPPKDGYVSGVGAYNEKAGFLNAFSKSEIAAMKTVTQRSLVSHPEYNKGIVDGDANSDLLYYTDISEAVANYDSSYFETTTEKVFLLDVKQANAVWKNLKGYYVAYNNDGMAWPYWLRTPVTDCNHDMRYISSSGQVSRYAPWYSDLGVRPAFYLDSEYFVTTSGSGSQSSPYIGSAPNKQEDDYTISEPAEDANPDWNVSTEQSIQLTLGPWYSNDGKYSNPTIPVYTIQKTRSDTENMVVVVCGEGYTKSQQGKFINDVKRLWQDAMKYEPYRSYADRFNVYALCTASESTFDNGGSTFFDVIVDKYNSPVISNNLHGSQWKNHIFERCIGPEFIEKIHDAHIKKKCDPNTIPSGSEYEPYYYVHDYIAQFAMVVNTKSDFGGAYNNREYGFHYFISPSDSYRASKTFAHEFGHGLLGLGDEYSNGYLLDDKELKSLNLSSVEDPEKIKWRQLLGFRNTYTCRNAYGSKMLVSSYECIMRDTNYQFCEVCRLQGFKRMSQLVKDVDLYVATPEVKEYTGAYSKPSDFTDLETSSYYNYTYNRNDRLLSGNSKSRFNTNMNGKKIELRTVIQNISDKNARQLKFKMWIKHSDGSVATDSSGNPLQTVQTFDIPVWNDKANFWPLGALDHIKSDFNSGLKSCSLIYQIPSDAQLKSGDTVAFQVLDENGNVLADDNTETQRYTTVSIQYKFEDGSEIPNTAGGTFTVPYGTKLDLTPAKTLYDYEFIKVDGLNKPIVSDGTVVTYYYKNKNEEHTHNLTLVAAKAATCTTAGNSAYYTCDGCDKWFADATGSVEITDKTSVKIPALGHTAGTEWKSDDTNHWHECSRCHDKKDEAAHDYGSDNVCDTCGYYKTVPHTHNLTLVAAKAATCTEGGKEAYYKCEGCGKFYEDVLGTKEITDLASWGNIAKIAHTTKQTVTKATPTANGKIVNYCSVCKKTLSTTVIPKASSIKLKATSLTYNGKVRTPKVIVKDRTGKTLVKNTDYTVSYAKGRKYVGKYAVKITFKGKYSGTKTLYFTIKPKATSISSLKAGSKKFTVKWKKQATQTTGYQVQYSASSKFSKAKTVTVGKNTTVSKKISKLSGKKKYYVRVRTYKTVKINGKSIRIYSGWSKAKTVTTKK
;
A
#
# COMPACT_ATOMS: atom_id res chain seq x y z
N MET A 1 29.16 91.93 4.18
CA MET A 1 27.78 92.46 4.19
C MET A 1 26.83 91.29 4.40
N THR A 2 26.83 90.81 5.63
CA THR A 2 26.34 89.47 6.02
C THR A 2 25.52 89.57 7.31
N LYS A 3 24.84 90.72 7.49
CA LYS A 3 23.95 91.05 8.61
C LYS A 3 22.97 92.12 8.13
N LYS A 4 21.94 91.76 7.37
CA LYS A 4 20.72 92.61 7.17
C LYS A 4 19.54 91.98 6.40
N ILE A 5 19.56 90.70 6.01
CA ILE A 5 18.39 90.03 5.39
C ILE A 5 17.72 88.99 6.30
N THR A 6 18.40 88.55 7.37
CA THR A 6 17.84 87.59 8.34
C THR A 6 16.91 88.23 9.39
N ALA A 7 16.80 89.56 9.46
CA ALA A 7 16.00 90.26 10.46
C ALA A 7 14.58 90.67 9.98
N ILE A 8 14.27 90.54 8.68
CA ILE A 8 12.93 90.88 8.14
C ILE A 8 12.06 89.63 7.97
N PHE A 9 12.65 88.45 7.75
CA PHE A 9 11.89 87.21 7.67
C PHE A 9 11.45 86.65 9.04
N LEU A 10 12.07 87.08 10.14
CA LEU A 10 11.67 86.68 11.50
C LEU A 10 10.53 87.54 12.08
N ALA A 11 10.25 88.71 11.49
CA ALA A 11 9.21 89.64 11.94
C ALA A 11 7.87 89.47 11.20
N LEU A 12 7.84 88.81 10.03
CA LEU A 12 6.59 88.47 9.33
C LEU A 12 5.95 87.17 9.85
N CYS A 13 6.67 86.39 10.67
CA CYS A 13 6.18 85.15 11.29
C CYS A 13 5.56 85.33 12.69
N MET A 14 5.51 86.55 13.24
CA MET A 14 4.93 86.81 14.58
C MET A 14 3.72 87.77 14.58
N ALA A 15 3.04 87.94 13.45
CA ALA A 15 1.87 88.84 13.36
C ALA A 15 0.69 88.32 12.52
N ILE A 16 0.55 87.00 12.33
CA ILE A 16 -0.72 86.37 11.93
C ILE A 16 -0.94 85.13 12.81
N SER A 17 -0.99 85.37 14.11
CA SER A 17 -1.72 84.52 15.04
C SER A 17 -3.06 85.19 15.32
N VAL A 18 -4.10 84.37 15.46
CA VAL A 18 -5.47 84.71 15.85
C VAL A 18 -6.43 85.16 14.72
N LEU A 19 -6.61 84.28 13.73
CA LEU A 19 -7.98 83.89 13.37
C LEU A 19 -8.20 82.50 13.98
N PRO A 20 -9.30 82.25 14.72
CA PRO A 20 -9.63 80.90 15.12
C PRO A 20 -9.93 80.11 13.84
N MET A 21 -8.98 79.30 13.37
CA MET A 21 -9.36 78.12 12.61
C MET A 21 -10.15 77.27 13.59
N THR A 22 -11.47 77.35 13.49
CA THR A 22 -12.34 76.28 13.96
C THR A 22 -11.83 75.01 13.31
N ILE A 23 -11.07 74.20 14.05
CA ILE A 23 -10.88 72.79 13.74
C ILE A 23 -12.28 72.22 13.82
N GLN A 24 -12.92 72.07 12.66
CA GLN A 24 -14.19 71.36 12.57
C GLN A 24 -13.88 69.93 13.02
N ALA A 25 -14.46 69.52 14.14
CA ALA A 25 -14.27 68.19 14.68
C ALA A 25 -14.58 67.16 13.58
N ALA A 26 -13.72 66.15 13.45
CA ALA A 26 -13.90 65.09 12.47
C ALA A 26 -15.30 64.49 12.64
N SER A 27 -16.14 64.64 11.63
CA SER A 27 -17.55 64.21 11.68
C SER A 27 -17.73 62.96 10.85
N LYS A 28 -18.56 62.02 11.31
CA LYS A 28 -18.94 60.83 10.55
C LYS A 28 -20.07 61.20 9.58
N PRO A 29 -19.83 61.26 8.26
CA PRO A 29 -20.86 61.64 7.30
C PRO A 29 -21.85 60.50 7.04
N ASP A 30 -23.11 60.84 6.74
CA ASP A 30 -24.11 59.92 6.18
C ASP A 30 -24.00 59.92 4.65
N ILE A 31 -23.25 58.96 4.09
CA ILE A 31 -22.95 58.86 2.66
C ILE A 31 -24.17 58.36 1.88
N LYS A 32 -24.58 59.11 0.86
CA LYS A 32 -25.73 58.79 -0.01
C LYS A 32 -25.29 58.52 -1.44
N VAL A 33 -26.12 57.77 -2.18
CA VAL A 33 -25.93 57.58 -3.63
C VAL A 33 -25.90 58.94 -4.32
N GLY A 34 -24.83 59.19 -5.06
CA GLY A 34 -24.54 60.45 -5.73
C GLY A 34 -23.49 61.32 -5.05
N ASP A 35 -23.22 61.09 -3.75
CA ASP A 35 -22.23 61.85 -2.99
C ASP A 35 -20.80 61.59 -3.49
N TYR A 36 -19.95 62.59 -3.29
CA TYR A 36 -18.55 62.59 -3.71
C TYR A 36 -17.59 62.58 -2.52
N VAL A 37 -16.57 61.73 -2.61
CA VAL A 37 -15.45 61.64 -1.68
C VAL A 37 -14.16 61.90 -2.45
N LYS A 38 -13.25 62.70 -1.90
CA LYS A 38 -11.92 62.93 -2.44
C LYS A 38 -10.90 62.24 -1.55
N MET A 39 -10.21 61.23 -2.10
CA MET A 39 -9.28 60.39 -1.36
C MET A 39 -8.23 59.79 -2.29
N GLY A 40 -6.96 59.79 -1.85
CA GLY A 40 -5.84 59.27 -2.61
C GLY A 40 -5.40 60.14 -3.79
N THR A 41 -4.22 59.81 -4.31
CA THR A 41 -3.67 60.43 -5.51
C THR A 41 -3.14 59.37 -6.47
N TYR A 42 -3.24 59.64 -7.76
CA TYR A 42 -2.66 58.81 -8.82
C TYR A 42 -2.15 59.72 -9.94
N ASN A 43 -0.94 59.48 -10.46
CA ASN A 43 -0.26 60.36 -11.42
C ASN A 43 -0.27 61.85 -10.99
N ASN A 44 0.01 62.12 -9.71
CA ASN A 44 0.02 63.46 -9.09
C ASN A 44 -1.34 64.20 -9.10
N ALA A 45 -2.44 63.53 -9.44
CA ALA A 45 -3.80 64.08 -9.38
C ALA A 45 -4.60 63.41 -8.26
N SER A 46 -5.38 64.19 -7.50
CA SER A 46 -6.31 63.62 -6.52
C SER A 46 -7.44 62.87 -7.22
N ILE A 47 -7.84 61.73 -6.67
CA ILE A 47 -8.94 60.95 -7.21
C ILE A 47 -10.25 61.40 -6.56
N LEU A 48 -11.24 61.61 -7.40
CA LEU A 48 -12.61 61.88 -7.00
C LEU A 48 -13.43 60.60 -7.14
N TRP A 49 -14.14 60.22 -6.08
CA TRP A 49 -14.94 59.00 -5.99
C TRP A 49 -16.40 59.36 -5.80
N ARG A 50 -17.30 58.68 -6.52
CA ARG A 50 -18.74 58.86 -6.37
C ARG A 50 -19.36 57.62 -5.76
N CYS A 51 -20.25 57.80 -4.79
CA CYS A 51 -21.07 56.71 -4.27
C CYS A 51 -22.12 56.32 -5.32
N VAL A 52 -22.00 55.13 -5.91
CA VAL A 52 -22.85 54.69 -7.03
C VAL A 52 -23.94 53.69 -6.62
N SER A 53 -23.76 53.02 -5.49
CA SER A 53 -24.72 52.09 -4.90
C SER A 53 -24.43 51.95 -3.41
N ILE A 54 -25.41 51.53 -2.62
CA ILE A 54 -25.24 51.13 -1.23
C ILE A 54 -25.89 49.75 -1.07
N ASP A 55 -25.12 48.77 -0.64
CA ASP A 55 -25.59 47.41 -0.38
C ASP A 55 -25.08 46.91 0.98
N ASN A 56 -25.20 45.60 1.26
CA ASN A 56 -24.78 45.00 2.53
C ASN A 56 -23.27 45.16 2.83
N ASN A 57 -22.44 45.40 1.81
CA ASN A 57 -21.02 45.69 2.00
C ASN A 57 -20.76 47.16 2.36
N GLY A 58 -21.72 48.06 2.12
CA GLY A 58 -21.64 49.49 2.41
C GLY A 58 -21.74 50.35 1.14
N PRO A 59 -21.34 51.64 1.21
CA PRO A 59 -21.29 52.52 0.05
C PRO A 59 -20.23 52.06 -0.97
N LEU A 60 -20.66 51.71 -2.18
CA LEU A 60 -19.79 51.39 -3.31
C LEU A 60 -19.30 52.69 -3.97
N MET A 61 -18.01 52.96 -3.84
CA MET A 61 -17.33 54.14 -4.36
C MET A 61 -16.67 53.80 -5.69
N LEU A 62 -17.01 54.53 -6.75
CA LEU A 62 -16.44 54.38 -8.09
C LEU A 62 -15.66 55.64 -8.48
N ALA A 63 -14.49 55.48 -9.09
CA ALA A 63 -13.73 56.62 -9.60
C ALA A 63 -14.56 57.42 -10.63
N ASP A 64 -14.56 58.75 -10.49
CA ASP A 64 -15.39 59.62 -11.33
C ASP A 64 -14.97 59.60 -12.80
N LYS A 65 -13.66 59.46 -13.03
CA LYS A 65 -13.02 59.37 -14.34
C LYS A 65 -12.15 58.12 -14.46
N ILE A 66 -11.78 57.79 -15.69
CA ILE A 66 -10.73 56.81 -15.98
C ILE A 66 -9.40 57.29 -15.38
N VAL A 67 -8.75 56.43 -14.58
CA VAL A 67 -7.51 56.78 -13.87
C VAL A 67 -6.26 56.48 -14.70
N ASP A 68 -6.34 55.47 -15.57
CA ASP A 68 -5.28 55.05 -16.49
C ASP A 68 -5.86 54.18 -17.61
N THR A 69 -5.04 53.83 -18.60
CA THR A 69 -5.40 52.96 -19.72
C THR A 69 -4.38 51.83 -19.80
N LEU A 70 -4.79 50.64 -19.36
CA LEU A 70 -3.90 49.51 -19.07
C LEU A 70 -4.49 48.19 -19.60
N ALA A 71 -3.61 47.25 -19.94
CA ALA A 71 -4.03 45.88 -20.24
C ALA A 71 -4.58 45.21 -18.97
N TYR A 72 -5.63 44.42 -19.13
CA TYR A 72 -6.27 43.72 -18.01
C TYR A 72 -5.35 42.62 -17.47
N ASP A 73 -4.90 41.72 -18.35
CA ASP A 73 -3.95 40.66 -18.01
C ASP A 73 -3.18 40.25 -19.27
N ALA A 74 -1.89 40.54 -19.28
CA ALA A 74 -1.04 40.41 -20.47
C ALA A 74 -0.81 38.93 -20.84
N LYS A 75 -0.44 38.68 -22.09
CA LYS A 75 0.07 37.35 -22.50
C LYS A 75 1.52 37.16 -22.03
N THR A 76 2.07 35.95 -22.08
CA THR A 76 3.49 35.68 -21.76
C THR A 76 4.10 34.66 -22.73
N ASN A 77 5.41 34.50 -22.75
CA ASN A 77 6.10 33.40 -23.44
C ASN A 77 6.28 32.14 -22.57
N ASP A 78 5.92 32.21 -21.29
CA ASP A 78 6.05 31.12 -20.32
C ASP A 78 4.69 30.51 -19.92
N ASN A 79 3.72 30.48 -20.85
CA ASN A 79 2.35 30.05 -20.54
C ASN A 79 2.26 28.61 -20.04
N SER A 80 3.22 27.74 -20.39
CA SER A 80 3.27 26.36 -19.90
C SER A 80 3.47 26.25 -18.38
N ASN A 81 3.99 27.30 -17.74
CA ASN A 81 4.33 27.30 -16.31
C ASN A 81 3.56 28.37 -15.49
N SER A 82 2.67 29.15 -16.12
CA SER A 82 1.97 30.24 -15.45
C SER A 82 0.51 29.93 -15.13
N LYS A 83 0.07 30.31 -13.93
CA LYS A 83 -1.17 29.88 -13.26
C LYS A 83 -2.40 29.79 -14.17
N SER A 84 -3.17 30.87 -14.34
CA SER A 84 -4.37 30.83 -15.18
C SER A 84 -4.07 30.73 -16.68
N HIS A 85 -2.94 31.24 -17.15
CA HIS A 85 -2.54 31.18 -18.56
C HIS A 85 -2.27 29.76 -19.06
N SER A 86 -1.74 28.85 -18.23
CA SER A 86 -1.52 27.44 -18.57
C SER A 86 -2.81 26.65 -18.83
N ARG A 87 -3.96 27.18 -18.42
CA ARG A 87 -5.26 26.49 -18.53
C ARG A 87 -5.83 26.52 -19.94
N SER A 88 -5.31 27.38 -20.83
CA SER A 88 -5.74 27.44 -22.23
C SER A 88 -4.66 28.06 -23.12
N TYR A 89 -4.26 27.34 -24.17
CA TYR A 89 -3.31 27.81 -25.19
C TYR A 89 -3.74 29.12 -25.90
N LYS A 90 -5.01 29.51 -25.80
CA LYS A 90 -5.49 30.79 -26.36
C LYS A 90 -5.06 31.98 -25.51
N ARG A 91 -4.79 31.79 -24.22
CA ARG A 91 -4.30 32.86 -23.34
C ARG A 91 -2.87 33.27 -23.71
N ASP A 92 -2.13 32.39 -24.41
CA ASP A 92 -0.84 32.69 -25.02
C ASP A 92 -0.91 33.81 -26.07
N ASP A 93 -2.01 33.89 -26.81
CA ASP A 93 -2.18 34.84 -27.91
C ASP A 93 -2.88 36.13 -27.45
N TYR A 94 -3.79 36.00 -26.47
CA TYR A 94 -4.79 37.03 -26.15
C TYR A 94 -4.76 37.53 -24.69
N GLY A 95 -3.98 36.89 -23.81
CA GLY A 95 -4.01 37.14 -22.35
C GLY A 95 -5.12 36.36 -21.64
N SER A 96 -5.19 36.50 -20.31
CA SER A 96 -6.14 35.75 -19.47
C SER A 96 -7.35 36.61 -19.06
N ASN A 97 -8.53 36.02 -19.07
CA ASN A 97 -9.76 36.67 -18.59
C ASN A 97 -10.09 36.34 -17.13
N TYR A 98 -9.14 35.78 -16.38
CA TYR A 98 -9.36 35.32 -15.01
C TYR A 98 -9.00 36.41 -13.99
N TRP A 99 -9.99 36.88 -13.21
CA TRP A 99 -9.79 38.00 -12.27
C TRP A 99 -8.82 37.69 -11.12
N LYS A 100 -8.91 36.50 -10.52
CA LYS A 100 -8.26 36.18 -9.23
C LYS A 100 -6.74 36.31 -9.25
N ASP A 101 -6.08 35.96 -10.34
CA ASP A 101 -4.63 36.11 -10.47
C ASP A 101 -4.19 37.16 -11.50
N SER A 102 -5.12 37.98 -12.01
CA SER A 102 -4.82 38.97 -13.05
C SER A 102 -3.76 40.01 -12.67
N ASN A 103 -3.03 40.50 -13.67
CA ASN A 103 -2.16 41.68 -13.52
C ASN A 103 -2.93 42.89 -12.96
N MET A 104 -4.15 43.15 -13.45
CA MET A 104 -4.99 44.26 -13.00
C MET A 104 -5.29 44.19 -11.49
N ARG A 105 -5.70 43.02 -10.98
CA ARG A 105 -5.99 42.83 -9.55
C ARG A 105 -4.74 43.02 -8.69
N SER A 106 -3.61 42.50 -9.15
CA SER A 106 -2.29 42.65 -8.51
C SER A 106 -1.92 44.13 -8.35
N TRP A 107 -2.03 44.88 -9.45
CA TRP A 107 -1.68 46.30 -9.47
C TRP A 107 -2.64 47.18 -8.65
N LEU A 108 -3.96 46.94 -8.75
CA LEU A 108 -4.99 47.71 -8.03
C LEU A 108 -4.85 47.65 -6.50
N ASN A 109 -4.30 46.56 -5.96
CA ASN A 109 -4.21 46.32 -4.52
C ASN A 109 -2.77 46.35 -4.00
N SER A 110 -1.83 46.92 -4.76
CA SER A 110 -0.43 47.01 -4.36
C SER A 110 -0.08 48.42 -3.86
N THR A 111 0.64 48.49 -2.74
CA THR A 111 1.30 49.70 -2.22
C THR A 111 2.77 49.79 -2.64
N ALA A 112 3.25 48.86 -3.47
CA ALA A 112 4.64 48.77 -3.86
C ALA A 112 5.09 49.95 -4.73
N ALA A 113 6.37 50.32 -4.60
CA ALA A 113 7.00 51.32 -5.45
C ALA A 113 7.15 50.83 -6.90
N GLU A 114 7.52 51.73 -7.80
CA GLU A 114 7.82 51.44 -9.22
C GLU A 114 8.73 50.22 -9.38
N GLY A 115 8.36 49.32 -10.30
CA GLY A 115 9.09 48.08 -10.60
C GLY A 115 9.05 47.00 -9.51
N LYS A 116 8.28 47.19 -8.42
CA LYS A 116 8.22 46.25 -7.27
C LYS A 116 6.86 45.63 -7.02
N VAL A 117 5.93 45.75 -7.96
CA VAL A 117 4.62 45.10 -7.85
C VAL A 117 4.81 43.58 -7.98
N ASP A 118 4.29 42.83 -7.02
CA ASP A 118 4.20 41.38 -7.10
C ASP A 118 3.01 40.97 -7.98
N TRP A 119 3.25 40.14 -8.99
CA TRP A 119 2.25 39.77 -10.00
C TRP A 119 1.66 38.40 -9.70
N LEU A 120 0.36 38.34 -9.38
CA LEU A 120 -0.30 37.11 -8.92
C LEU A 120 -0.27 35.96 -9.93
N CYS A 121 -0.37 36.23 -11.24
CA CYS A 121 -0.25 35.23 -12.30
C CYS A 121 1.22 34.82 -12.58
N GLY A 122 2.19 35.38 -11.84
CA GLY A 122 3.62 35.14 -11.99
C GLY A 122 4.29 35.90 -13.15
N ASN A 123 3.53 36.67 -13.94
CA ASN A 123 4.04 37.31 -15.16
C ASN A 123 3.79 38.83 -15.16
N PRO A 124 4.84 39.66 -15.18
CA PRO A 124 4.68 41.11 -15.30
C PRO A 124 4.23 41.53 -16.73
N PRO A 125 3.35 42.54 -16.87
CA PRO A 125 2.88 43.05 -18.15
C PRO A 125 3.94 43.92 -18.85
N LYS A 126 4.85 43.26 -19.57
CA LYS A 126 6.03 43.84 -20.25
C LYS A 126 5.78 44.20 -21.72
N ASP A 127 6.64 45.06 -22.27
CA ASP A 127 6.62 45.42 -23.68
C ASP A 127 6.80 44.19 -24.58
N GLY A 128 6.06 44.14 -25.69
CA GLY A 128 5.98 42.98 -26.59
C GLY A 128 4.92 41.95 -26.19
N TYR A 129 4.39 42.03 -24.96
CA TYR A 129 3.34 41.15 -24.44
C TYR A 129 2.01 41.87 -24.16
N VAL A 130 1.98 43.17 -24.38
CA VAL A 130 0.79 44.01 -24.41
C VAL A 130 0.68 44.71 -25.77
N SER A 131 -0.53 45.07 -26.16
CA SER A 131 -0.80 45.79 -27.42
C SER A 131 -1.57 47.07 -27.12
N GLY A 132 -1.26 48.20 -27.76
CA GLY A 132 -1.93 49.50 -27.52
C GLY A 132 -1.00 50.56 -26.92
N VAL A 133 -1.38 51.15 -25.78
CA VAL A 133 -0.71 52.32 -25.17
C VAL A 133 0.67 51.97 -24.57
N GLY A 134 0.83 50.81 -23.91
CA GLY A 134 2.13 50.36 -23.40
C GLY A 134 2.09 49.45 -22.18
N ALA A 135 3.24 48.88 -21.82
CA ALA A 135 3.45 48.06 -20.63
C ALA A 135 3.32 48.85 -19.32
N TYR A 136 3.11 48.13 -18.22
CA TYR A 136 2.99 48.74 -16.89
C TYR A 136 3.70 47.97 -15.77
N ASN A 137 4.62 47.07 -16.14
CA ASN A 137 5.46 46.36 -15.18
C ASN A 137 6.35 47.29 -14.32
N GLU A 138 6.68 48.48 -14.83
CA GLU A 138 7.48 49.49 -14.12
C GLU A 138 6.63 50.49 -13.33
N LYS A 139 5.29 50.43 -13.40
CA LYS A 139 4.44 51.35 -12.63
C LYS A 139 4.42 50.97 -11.15
N ALA A 140 4.35 51.98 -10.28
CA ALA A 140 4.01 51.75 -8.87
C ALA A 140 2.62 51.14 -8.75
N GLY A 141 2.38 50.38 -7.68
CA GLY A 141 1.06 49.87 -7.35
C GLY A 141 0.05 51.01 -7.17
N PHE A 142 -1.22 50.77 -7.52
CA PHE A 142 -2.26 51.80 -7.49
C PHE A 142 -2.40 52.49 -6.12
N LEU A 143 -2.20 51.72 -5.04
CA LEU A 143 -2.34 52.21 -3.66
C LEU A 143 -1.05 52.81 -3.09
N ASN A 144 0.04 52.85 -3.86
CA ASN A 144 1.35 53.34 -3.39
C ASN A 144 1.30 54.81 -2.91
N ALA A 145 0.51 55.66 -3.57
CA ALA A 145 0.39 57.09 -3.25
C ALA A 145 -0.82 57.42 -2.34
N PHE A 146 -1.43 56.41 -1.71
CA PHE A 146 -2.46 56.59 -0.68
C PHE A 146 -1.82 56.57 0.70
N SER A 147 -2.31 57.40 1.62
CA SER A 147 -1.91 57.30 3.02
C SER A 147 -2.56 56.07 3.68
N LYS A 148 -1.92 55.55 4.72
CA LYS A 148 -2.42 54.39 5.49
C LYS A 148 -3.85 54.59 5.99
N SER A 149 -4.19 55.79 6.47
CA SER A 149 -5.53 56.12 6.95
C SER A 149 -6.57 56.18 5.82
N GLU A 150 -6.18 56.52 4.59
CA GLU A 150 -7.08 56.48 3.43
C GLU A 150 -7.32 55.04 2.97
N ILE A 151 -6.28 54.22 2.98
CA ILE A 151 -6.40 52.78 2.72
C ILE A 151 -7.27 52.10 3.78
N ALA A 152 -7.11 52.45 5.06
CA ALA A 152 -7.93 51.91 6.15
C ALA A 152 -9.42 52.25 5.99
N ALA A 153 -9.76 53.35 5.30
CA ALA A 153 -11.14 53.72 4.96
C ALA A 153 -11.74 52.84 3.85
N MET A 154 -10.94 52.04 3.16
CA MET A 154 -11.42 51.06 2.19
C MET A 154 -11.68 49.72 2.90
N LYS A 155 -12.92 49.23 2.77
CA LYS A 155 -13.34 47.95 3.33
C LYS A 155 -12.77 46.80 2.49
N THR A 156 -12.16 45.84 3.15
CA THR A 156 -11.82 44.55 2.53
C THR A 156 -13.11 43.76 2.35
N VAL A 157 -13.42 43.34 1.12
CA VAL A 157 -14.65 42.62 0.81
C VAL A 157 -14.36 41.29 0.13
N THR A 158 -15.06 40.24 0.56
CA THR A 158 -15.14 38.97 -0.16
C THR A 158 -16.39 39.00 -1.03
N GLN A 159 -16.22 38.90 -2.35
CA GLN A 159 -17.29 39.04 -3.31
C GLN A 159 -17.23 37.98 -4.41
N ARG A 160 -18.37 37.79 -5.09
CA ARG A 160 -18.51 36.86 -6.20
C ARG A 160 -17.73 37.36 -7.41
N SER A 161 -16.90 36.51 -7.98
CA SER A 161 -16.19 36.72 -9.25
C SER A 161 -16.58 35.61 -10.21
N LEU A 162 -17.24 35.96 -11.33
CA LEU A 162 -17.60 34.96 -12.33
C LEU A 162 -16.34 34.39 -12.99
N VAL A 163 -16.38 33.12 -13.36
CA VAL A 163 -15.28 32.40 -14.00
C VAL A 163 -15.70 31.91 -15.39
N SER A 164 -14.72 31.71 -16.28
CA SER A 164 -14.97 31.21 -17.64
C SER A 164 -14.61 29.73 -17.77
N HIS A 165 -14.86 29.15 -18.95
CA HIS A 165 -14.73 27.72 -19.16
C HIS A 165 -13.37 27.08 -18.82
N PRO A 166 -12.20 27.75 -18.93
CA PRO A 166 -10.94 27.16 -18.46
C PRO A 166 -10.93 26.84 -16.96
N GLU A 167 -11.64 27.63 -16.16
CA GLU A 167 -11.74 27.45 -14.71
C GLU A 167 -12.77 26.38 -14.35
N TYR A 168 -14.01 26.50 -14.83
CA TYR A 168 -15.06 25.55 -14.43
C TYR A 168 -14.86 24.16 -15.05
N ASN A 169 -14.21 24.04 -16.22
CA ASN A 169 -13.80 22.72 -16.74
C ASN A 169 -12.70 22.05 -15.90
N LYS A 170 -12.03 22.83 -15.04
CA LYS A 170 -11.06 22.35 -14.04
C LYS A 170 -11.67 22.21 -12.65
N GLY A 171 -12.99 22.40 -12.50
CA GLY A 171 -13.68 22.35 -11.22
C GLY A 171 -13.42 23.55 -10.31
N ILE A 172 -12.84 24.64 -10.84
CA ILE A 172 -12.57 25.87 -10.09
C ILE A 172 -13.86 26.70 -10.06
N VAL A 173 -14.83 26.25 -9.27
CA VAL A 173 -16.12 26.89 -9.05
C VAL A 173 -16.54 26.74 -7.60
N ASP A 174 -17.19 27.77 -7.07
CA ASP A 174 -17.85 27.76 -5.78
C ASP A 174 -19.37 27.52 -5.95
N GLY A 175 -19.96 26.80 -4.98
CA GLY A 175 -21.42 26.58 -4.91
C GLY A 175 -22.01 25.75 -6.05
N ASP A 176 -23.34 25.78 -6.17
CA ASP A 176 -24.12 24.95 -7.11
C ASP A 176 -24.36 25.63 -8.48
N ALA A 177 -23.56 26.64 -8.84
CA ALA A 177 -23.72 27.35 -10.11
C ALA A 177 -23.38 26.43 -11.31
N ASN A 178 -24.15 26.50 -12.38
CA ASN A 178 -24.14 25.48 -13.44
C ASN A 178 -24.30 26.03 -14.87
N SER A 179 -24.08 27.34 -15.09
CA SER A 179 -24.26 27.96 -16.40
C SER A 179 -23.22 29.03 -16.72
N ASP A 180 -23.01 29.28 -18.01
CA ASP A 180 -22.35 30.50 -18.49
C ASP A 180 -23.27 31.72 -18.31
N LEU A 181 -22.69 32.90 -18.09
CA LEU A 181 -23.43 34.17 -18.14
C LEU A 181 -23.83 34.49 -19.58
N LEU A 182 -25.12 34.72 -19.81
CA LEU A 182 -25.66 35.08 -21.12
C LEU A 182 -25.01 36.36 -21.66
N TYR A 183 -24.67 36.34 -22.94
CA TYR A 183 -24.02 37.46 -23.60
C TYR A 183 -25.05 38.46 -24.15
N TYR A 184 -25.43 39.43 -23.32
CA TYR A 184 -26.19 40.61 -23.72
C TYR A 184 -25.31 41.85 -23.79
N THR A 185 -25.57 42.71 -24.78
CA THR A 185 -24.85 43.97 -25.00
C THR A 185 -25.51 45.17 -24.32
N ASP A 186 -26.80 45.09 -23.99
CA ASP A 186 -27.48 46.09 -23.18
C ASP A 186 -27.19 45.85 -21.69
N ILE A 187 -26.71 46.89 -20.99
CA ILE A 187 -26.38 46.81 -19.56
C ILE A 187 -27.58 46.42 -18.68
N SER A 188 -28.81 46.72 -19.11
CA SER A 188 -30.04 46.37 -18.40
C SER A 188 -30.30 44.85 -18.38
N GLU A 189 -29.82 44.14 -19.40
CA GLU A 189 -30.05 42.70 -19.65
C GLU A 189 -28.82 41.85 -19.33
N ALA A 190 -27.63 42.44 -19.31
CA ALA A 190 -26.35 41.74 -19.11
C ALA A 190 -26.19 41.03 -17.75
N VAL A 191 -27.21 41.07 -16.88
CA VAL A 191 -27.28 40.40 -15.57
C VAL A 191 -28.29 39.24 -15.53
N ALA A 192 -28.95 38.91 -16.66
CA ALA A 192 -30.15 38.06 -16.71
C ALA A 192 -30.06 36.72 -15.95
N ASN A 193 -28.90 36.04 -15.99
CA ASN A 193 -28.69 34.77 -15.28
C ASN A 193 -27.45 34.78 -14.37
N TYR A 194 -26.97 35.96 -13.97
CA TYR A 194 -25.73 36.15 -13.21
C TYR A 194 -25.64 35.26 -11.95
N ASP A 195 -26.73 35.14 -11.19
CA ASP A 195 -26.72 34.40 -9.93
C ASP A 195 -26.61 32.87 -10.13
N SER A 196 -26.94 32.37 -11.33
CA SER A 196 -26.76 30.97 -11.74
C SER A 196 -25.45 30.69 -12.48
N SER A 197 -24.65 31.73 -12.75
CA SER A 197 -23.44 31.61 -13.56
C SER A 197 -22.25 31.11 -12.75
N TYR A 198 -21.36 30.32 -13.35
CA TYR A 198 -20.14 29.80 -12.72
C TYR A 198 -19.33 30.93 -12.08
N PHE A 199 -18.91 30.72 -10.83
CA PHE A 199 -18.20 31.74 -10.07
C PHE A 199 -17.23 31.12 -9.08
N GLU A 200 -16.38 31.98 -8.53
CA GLU A 200 -15.66 31.75 -7.29
C GLU A 200 -15.73 33.01 -6.43
N THR A 201 -15.18 32.97 -5.23
CA THR A 201 -15.07 34.12 -4.33
C THR A 201 -13.66 34.71 -4.33
N THR A 202 -13.57 36.04 -4.41
CA THR A 202 -12.31 36.79 -4.32
C THR A 202 -12.39 37.83 -3.22
N THR A 203 -11.26 38.10 -2.55
CA THR A 203 -11.18 39.06 -1.44
C THR A 203 -10.19 40.18 -1.80
N GLU A 204 -10.65 41.42 -1.86
CA GLU A 204 -9.82 42.58 -2.20
C GLU A 204 -10.38 43.87 -1.59
N LYS A 205 -9.59 44.96 -1.60
CA LYS A 205 -10.07 46.31 -1.24
C LYS A 205 -10.53 47.07 -2.47
N VAL A 206 -9.69 47.09 -3.52
CA VAL A 206 -9.94 47.80 -4.77
C VAL A 206 -10.16 46.80 -5.90
N PHE A 207 -11.19 47.04 -6.71
CA PHE A 207 -11.58 46.15 -7.80
C PHE A 207 -12.14 46.95 -8.99
N LEU A 208 -12.33 46.26 -10.12
CA LEU A 208 -13.19 46.77 -11.19
C LEU A 208 -14.62 46.31 -10.97
N LEU A 209 -15.61 47.07 -11.45
CA LEU A 209 -17.00 46.65 -11.35
C LEU A 209 -17.21 45.32 -12.06
N ASP A 210 -18.04 44.45 -11.49
CA ASP A 210 -18.68 43.40 -12.28
C ASP A 210 -19.92 43.94 -13.00
N VAL A 211 -20.48 43.14 -13.90
CA VAL A 211 -21.65 43.50 -14.69
C VAL A 211 -22.90 43.79 -13.82
N LYS A 212 -23.03 43.15 -12.64
CA LYS A 212 -24.14 43.37 -11.71
C LYS A 212 -24.01 44.72 -11.00
N GLN A 213 -22.79 45.08 -10.60
CA GLN A 213 -22.46 46.38 -10.03
C GLN A 213 -22.59 47.49 -11.08
N ALA A 214 -22.13 47.28 -12.32
CA ALA A 214 -22.33 48.23 -13.42
C ALA A 214 -23.83 48.46 -13.75
N ASN A 215 -24.64 47.40 -13.73
CA ASN A 215 -26.10 47.50 -13.85
C ASN A 215 -26.73 48.31 -12.70
N ALA A 216 -26.21 48.19 -11.47
CA ALA A 216 -26.66 49.01 -10.35
C ALA A 216 -26.35 50.50 -10.57
N VAL A 217 -25.16 50.83 -11.11
CA VAL A 217 -24.82 52.21 -11.49
C VAL A 217 -25.81 52.76 -12.52
N TRP A 218 -26.12 51.98 -13.56
CA TRP A 218 -27.11 52.35 -14.57
C TRP A 218 -28.51 52.59 -13.97
N LYS A 219 -28.97 51.72 -13.05
CA LYS A 219 -30.26 51.88 -12.38
C LYS A 219 -30.33 53.16 -11.56
N ASN A 220 -29.30 53.41 -10.75
CA ASN A 220 -29.25 54.46 -9.74
C ASN A 220 -28.91 55.84 -10.33
N LEU A 221 -27.94 55.91 -11.24
CA LEU A 221 -27.36 57.15 -11.75
C LEU A 221 -27.47 57.29 -13.28
N LYS A 222 -28.29 56.46 -13.93
CA LYS A 222 -28.58 56.50 -15.36
C LYS A 222 -27.29 56.44 -16.18
N GLY A 223 -27.02 57.40 -17.06
CA GLY A 223 -25.87 57.38 -17.98
C GLY A 223 -24.47 57.36 -17.35
N TYR A 224 -24.35 57.53 -16.02
CA TYR A 224 -23.06 57.65 -15.34
C TYR A 224 -22.15 56.40 -15.38
N TYR A 225 -22.72 55.23 -15.69
CA TYR A 225 -21.94 54.02 -15.92
C TYR A 225 -21.06 54.13 -17.18
N VAL A 226 -21.34 55.07 -18.10
CA VAL A 226 -20.42 55.47 -19.16
C VAL A 226 -19.34 56.37 -18.56
N ALA A 227 -18.07 56.02 -18.77
CA ALA A 227 -16.94 56.70 -18.16
C ALA A 227 -16.34 57.75 -19.09
N TYR A 228 -15.70 58.75 -18.50
CA TYR A 228 -14.97 59.80 -19.22
C TYR A 228 -13.51 59.81 -18.78
N ASN A 229 -12.60 60.07 -19.72
CA ASN A 229 -11.18 60.28 -19.43
C ASN A 229 -10.93 61.72 -18.92
N ASN A 230 -9.66 62.06 -18.66
CA ASN A 230 -9.30 63.39 -18.15
C ASN A 230 -9.62 64.53 -19.12
N ASP A 231 -9.62 64.26 -20.42
CA ASP A 231 -9.96 65.21 -21.49
C ASP A 231 -11.47 65.41 -21.65
N GLY A 232 -12.29 64.71 -20.86
CA GLY A 232 -13.76 64.78 -20.93
C GLY A 232 -14.35 64.03 -22.13
N MET A 233 -13.60 63.10 -22.72
CA MET A 233 -14.08 62.21 -23.78
C MET A 233 -14.64 60.92 -23.17
N ALA A 234 -15.79 60.47 -23.70
CA ALA A 234 -16.34 59.16 -23.34
C ALA A 234 -15.35 58.06 -23.74
N TRP A 235 -14.96 57.23 -22.78
CA TRP A 235 -13.86 56.28 -22.94
C TRP A 235 -14.26 54.88 -22.47
N PRO A 236 -13.93 53.81 -23.21
CA PRO A 236 -14.28 52.46 -22.80
C PRO A 236 -13.45 52.00 -21.60
N TYR A 237 -13.99 51.11 -20.75
CA TYR A 237 -13.27 50.61 -19.57
C TYR A 237 -13.61 49.18 -19.20
N TRP A 238 -12.62 48.49 -18.63
CA TRP A 238 -12.71 47.09 -18.24
C TRP A 238 -13.74 46.85 -17.12
N LEU A 239 -14.45 45.73 -17.21
CA LEU A 239 -15.14 45.10 -16.09
C LEU A 239 -14.28 43.92 -15.59
N ARG A 240 -14.52 43.43 -14.37
CA ARG A 240 -13.92 42.17 -13.90
C ARG A 240 -14.71 40.92 -14.28
N THR A 241 -15.80 41.08 -15.04
CA THR A 241 -16.65 39.96 -15.48
C THR A 241 -16.12 39.38 -16.79
N PRO A 242 -15.67 38.11 -16.82
CA PRO A 242 -15.24 37.50 -18.06
C PRO A 242 -16.40 37.28 -19.03
N VAL A 243 -16.05 37.05 -20.30
CA VAL A 243 -16.95 36.34 -21.21
C VAL A 243 -16.86 34.86 -20.84
N THR A 244 -17.86 34.35 -20.12
CA THR A 244 -17.78 33.05 -19.44
C THR A 244 -17.69 31.87 -20.40
N ASP A 245 -18.33 31.97 -21.57
CA ASP A 245 -18.30 30.99 -22.66
C ASP A 245 -17.05 31.14 -23.57
N CYS A 246 -16.09 31.99 -23.20
CA CYS A 246 -14.83 32.21 -23.92
C CYS A 246 -13.61 32.06 -22.99
N ASN A 247 -12.53 31.48 -23.51
CA ASN A 247 -11.31 31.23 -22.73
C ASN A 247 -10.38 32.43 -22.54
N HIS A 248 -10.61 33.55 -23.23
CA HIS A 248 -9.68 34.67 -23.25
C HIS A 248 -10.34 36.06 -23.27
N ASP A 249 -11.57 36.23 -23.75
CA ASP A 249 -12.17 37.56 -23.83
C ASP A 249 -12.67 38.08 -22.47
N MET A 250 -12.45 39.36 -22.21
CA MET A 250 -12.93 40.10 -21.03
C MET A 250 -14.04 41.08 -21.44
N ARG A 251 -15.03 41.31 -20.55
CA ARG A 251 -16.08 42.30 -20.81
C ARG A 251 -15.61 43.71 -20.47
N TYR A 252 -16.13 44.68 -21.21
CA TYR A 252 -15.90 46.10 -20.98
C TYR A 252 -17.15 46.90 -21.31
N ILE A 253 -17.26 48.12 -20.78
CA ILE A 253 -18.29 49.09 -21.19
C ILE A 253 -17.71 49.97 -22.29
N SER A 254 -18.37 50.02 -23.45
CA SER A 254 -17.97 50.88 -24.56
C SER A 254 -18.23 52.36 -24.28
N SER A 255 -17.64 53.24 -25.09
CA SER A 255 -17.93 54.69 -25.06
C SER A 255 -19.40 55.02 -25.40
N SER A 256 -20.14 54.08 -26.01
CA SER A 256 -21.58 54.18 -26.27
C SER A 256 -22.45 53.57 -25.15
N GLY A 257 -21.86 52.99 -24.11
CA GLY A 257 -22.58 52.35 -23.00
C GLY A 257 -23.01 50.90 -23.24
N GLN A 258 -22.47 50.23 -24.27
CA GLN A 258 -22.75 48.81 -24.51
C GLN A 258 -21.75 47.93 -23.74
N VAL A 259 -22.23 46.80 -23.23
CA VAL A 259 -21.38 45.71 -22.75
C VAL A 259 -20.80 44.98 -23.97
N SER A 260 -19.50 45.09 -24.15
CA SER A 260 -18.76 44.48 -25.26
C SER A 260 -17.67 43.55 -24.72
N ARG A 261 -16.96 42.88 -25.63
CA ARG A 261 -15.86 41.99 -25.29
C ARG A 261 -14.58 42.36 -26.02
N TYR A 262 -13.44 42.20 -25.37
CA TYR A 262 -12.15 42.47 -25.95
C TYR A 262 -11.05 41.62 -25.31
N ALA A 263 -9.94 41.44 -26.02
CA ALA A 263 -8.85 40.61 -25.53
C ALA A 263 -8.05 41.34 -24.44
N PRO A 264 -7.78 40.72 -23.28
CA PRO A 264 -7.24 41.35 -22.08
C PRO A 264 -5.79 41.85 -22.21
N TRP A 265 -5.04 41.39 -23.21
CA TRP A 265 -3.70 41.91 -23.52
C TRP A 265 -3.69 43.30 -24.18
N TYR A 266 -4.83 43.82 -24.61
CA TYR A 266 -4.93 45.19 -25.14
C TYR A 266 -4.97 46.22 -24.01
N SER A 267 -4.19 47.28 -24.17
CA SER A 267 -3.96 48.34 -23.17
C SER A 267 -4.61 49.67 -23.52
N ASP A 268 -5.53 49.70 -24.49
CA ASP A 268 -6.26 50.90 -24.96
C ASP A 268 -7.61 51.13 -24.25
N LEU A 269 -8.01 50.22 -23.35
CA LEU A 269 -9.18 50.40 -22.49
C LEU A 269 -8.82 50.98 -21.12
N GLY A 270 -9.72 51.80 -20.61
CA GLY A 270 -9.57 52.50 -19.34
C GLY A 270 -9.71 51.59 -18.12
N VAL A 271 -9.06 52.00 -17.04
CA VAL A 271 -9.20 51.45 -15.70
C VAL A 271 -10.08 52.40 -14.89
N ARG A 272 -11.20 51.89 -14.36
CA ARG A 272 -12.12 52.63 -13.50
C ARG A 272 -12.28 51.89 -12.17
N PRO A 273 -11.40 52.15 -11.19
CA PRO A 273 -11.39 51.41 -9.94
C PRO A 273 -12.61 51.73 -9.08
N ALA A 274 -12.98 50.77 -8.24
CA ALA A 274 -14.03 50.87 -7.25
C ALA A 274 -13.60 50.21 -5.93
N PHE A 275 -14.21 50.62 -4.82
CA PHE A 275 -14.06 49.98 -3.51
C PHE A 275 -15.31 50.22 -2.67
N TYR A 276 -15.49 49.46 -1.59
CA TYR A 276 -16.53 49.75 -0.60
C TYR A 276 -15.96 50.62 0.52
N LEU A 277 -16.58 51.77 0.80
CA LEU A 277 -16.18 52.66 1.87
C LEU A 277 -16.55 52.04 3.23
N ASP A 278 -15.59 51.99 4.14
CA ASP A 278 -15.85 51.61 5.52
C ASP A 278 -16.47 52.79 6.28
N SER A 279 -17.77 52.97 6.07
CA SER A 279 -18.54 54.07 6.67
C SER A 279 -18.56 54.01 8.19
N GLU A 280 -18.19 52.89 8.82
CA GLU A 280 -18.11 52.80 10.27
C GLU A 280 -16.97 53.66 10.84
N TYR A 281 -15.82 53.64 10.18
CA TYR A 281 -14.57 54.27 10.61
C TYR A 281 -14.21 55.53 9.82
N PHE A 282 -14.84 55.76 8.67
CA PHE A 282 -14.60 56.94 7.85
C PHE A 282 -15.06 58.22 8.54
N VAL A 283 -14.17 59.20 8.63
CA VAL A 283 -14.45 60.54 9.17
C VAL A 283 -13.99 61.62 8.20
N THR A 284 -14.73 62.73 8.15
CA THR A 284 -14.43 63.86 7.25
C THR A 284 -13.86 65.06 8.00
N THR A 285 -12.93 65.76 7.36
CA THR A 285 -12.35 67.02 7.85
C THR A 285 -13.02 68.24 7.20
N SER A 286 -13.63 68.07 6.01
CA SER A 286 -14.34 69.12 5.29
C SER A 286 -15.16 68.53 4.12
N GLY A 287 -15.99 69.37 3.49
CA GLY A 287 -16.81 69.01 2.32
C GLY A 287 -18.28 68.74 2.65
N SER A 288 -19.16 68.86 1.65
CA SER A 288 -20.59 68.63 1.77
C SER A 288 -21.10 67.42 0.97
N GLY A 289 -20.19 66.65 0.38
CA GLY A 289 -20.51 65.51 -0.49
C GLY A 289 -20.94 65.89 -1.90
N SER A 290 -20.95 67.16 -2.28
CA SER A 290 -21.25 67.56 -3.66
C SER A 290 -20.01 67.43 -4.56
N GLN A 291 -20.18 67.38 -5.88
CA GLN A 291 -19.05 67.28 -6.81
C GLN A 291 -18.06 68.46 -6.68
N SER A 292 -18.57 69.67 -6.43
CA SER A 292 -17.76 70.88 -6.24
C SER A 292 -17.19 71.03 -4.82
N SER A 293 -17.74 70.31 -3.84
CA SER A 293 -17.30 70.28 -2.45
C SER A 293 -17.36 68.84 -1.91
N PRO A 294 -16.49 67.94 -2.40
CA PRO A 294 -16.52 66.54 -2.02
C PRO A 294 -16.11 66.38 -0.57
N TYR A 295 -16.59 65.33 0.08
CA TYR A 295 -16.09 64.94 1.40
C TYR A 295 -14.60 64.63 1.33
N ILE A 296 -13.81 65.31 2.15
CA ILE A 296 -12.38 65.02 2.34
C ILE A 296 -12.25 64.30 3.67
N GLY A 297 -11.77 63.06 3.67
CA GLY A 297 -11.77 62.21 4.86
C GLY A 297 -10.88 60.99 4.76
N SER A 298 -10.71 60.31 5.88
CA SER A 298 -9.93 59.07 6.03
C SER A 298 -10.42 58.29 7.26
N ALA A 299 -9.78 57.18 7.62
CA ALA A 299 -10.06 56.41 8.84
C ALA A 299 -8.83 56.42 9.79
N PRO A 300 -8.55 57.54 10.49
CA PRO A 300 -7.35 57.69 11.31
C PRO A 300 -7.35 56.82 12.58
N ASN A 301 -8.53 56.38 13.03
CA ASN A 301 -8.70 55.55 14.22
C ASN A 301 -8.77 54.05 13.90
N LYS A 302 -8.60 53.68 12.63
CA LYS A 302 -8.54 52.29 12.19
C LYS A 302 -7.12 51.99 11.74
N GLN A 303 -6.51 50.97 12.33
CA GLN A 303 -5.24 50.48 11.83
C GLN A 303 -5.46 49.93 10.42
N GLU A 304 -4.58 50.29 9.50
CA GLU A 304 -4.54 49.64 8.19
C GLU A 304 -4.27 48.14 8.40
N ASP A 305 -5.27 47.31 8.11
CA ASP A 305 -5.10 45.85 8.05
C ASP A 305 -4.02 45.53 7.01
N ASP A 306 -3.09 44.59 7.26
CA ASP A 306 -2.19 44.11 6.21
C ASP A 306 -3.03 43.37 5.15
N TYR A 307 -3.13 43.96 3.97
CA TYR A 307 -4.01 43.51 2.90
C TYR A 307 -3.27 43.40 1.57
N THR A 308 -1.93 43.36 1.62
CA THR A 308 -1.16 42.92 0.46
C THR A 308 -1.81 41.65 -0.05
N ILE A 309 -2.23 41.62 -1.32
CA ILE A 309 -2.70 40.38 -1.93
C ILE A 309 -1.46 39.51 -2.06
N SER A 310 -1.11 38.88 -0.94
CA SER A 310 -0.21 37.76 -0.89
C SER A 310 -0.91 36.63 -1.63
N GLU A 311 -0.11 35.82 -2.31
CA GLU A 311 -0.55 34.48 -2.65
C GLU A 311 -1.18 33.85 -1.39
N PRO A 312 -2.23 33.02 -1.51
CA PRO A 312 -2.59 32.18 -0.37
C PRO A 312 -1.29 31.56 0.09
N ALA A 313 -0.87 31.85 1.34
CA ALA A 313 0.49 31.60 1.76
C ALA A 313 0.87 30.20 1.28
N GLU A 314 1.81 30.12 0.32
CA GLU A 314 2.57 28.90 0.18
C GLU A 314 3.20 28.76 1.55
N ASP A 315 2.68 27.79 2.30
CA ASP A 315 3.11 27.51 3.63
C ASP A 315 4.61 27.43 3.56
N ALA A 316 5.30 28.41 4.16
CA ALA A 316 6.74 28.65 4.01
C ALA A 316 7.49 27.57 4.78
N ASN A 317 7.25 26.32 4.39
CA ASN A 317 7.68 25.05 4.92
C ASN A 317 8.15 25.11 6.39
N PRO A 318 7.31 25.62 7.33
CA PRO A 318 7.69 25.70 8.72
C PRO A 318 7.84 24.27 9.26
N ASP A 319 8.48 24.14 10.42
CA ASP A 319 8.86 22.87 11.01
C ASP A 319 7.76 21.80 10.94
N TRP A 320 8.18 20.54 10.89
CA TRP A 320 7.27 19.39 10.90
C TRP A 320 6.26 19.54 12.05
N ASN A 321 4.97 19.56 11.75
CA ASN A 321 3.92 19.54 12.79
C ASN A 321 3.72 18.15 13.41
N VAL A 322 4.70 17.28 13.23
CA VAL A 322 4.77 15.90 13.72
C VAL A 322 6.11 15.74 14.44
N SER A 323 6.14 15.04 15.57
CA SER A 323 7.36 14.77 16.34
C SER A 323 8.46 14.05 15.54
N THR A 324 9.61 14.67 15.35
CA THR A 324 10.76 14.02 14.70
C THR A 324 11.49 13.06 15.63
N GLU A 325 11.36 13.23 16.95
CA GLU A 325 11.99 12.37 17.98
C GLU A 325 11.34 10.99 18.09
N GLN A 326 10.01 10.91 17.90
CA GLN A 326 9.25 9.67 18.00
C GLN A 326 9.12 8.92 16.66
N SER A 327 9.75 9.43 15.59
CA SER A 327 9.67 8.86 14.25
C SER A 327 11.01 8.28 13.79
N ILE A 328 10.95 7.30 12.90
CA ILE A 328 12.16 6.78 12.25
C ILE A 328 12.61 7.81 11.21
N GLN A 329 13.85 8.26 11.32
CA GLN A 329 14.44 9.21 10.37
C GLN A 329 15.16 8.46 9.24
N LEU A 330 14.69 8.67 8.01
CA LEU A 330 15.28 8.09 6.81
C LEU A 330 16.07 9.12 6.02
N THR A 331 17.26 8.76 5.59
CA THR A 331 18.03 9.58 4.65
C THR A 331 17.63 9.23 3.22
N LEU A 332 17.58 10.24 2.35
CA LEU A 332 17.36 10.00 0.92
C LEU A 332 18.54 9.30 0.26
N GLY A 333 18.21 8.51 -0.77
CA GLY A 333 19.20 7.94 -1.65
C GLY A 333 19.98 9.03 -2.43
N PRO A 334 21.23 8.73 -2.86
CA PRO A 334 22.13 9.66 -3.54
C PRO A 334 21.54 10.41 -4.74
N TRP A 335 20.58 9.80 -5.44
CA TRP A 335 19.97 10.41 -6.62
C TRP A 335 19.14 11.65 -6.29
N TYR A 336 18.42 11.61 -5.16
CA TYR A 336 17.65 12.73 -4.68
C TYR A 336 18.49 13.64 -3.80
N SER A 337 19.36 13.08 -2.95
CA SER A 337 20.17 13.90 -2.04
C SER A 337 21.17 14.84 -2.73
N ASN A 338 21.50 14.57 -4.01
CA ASN A 338 22.37 15.41 -4.83
C ASN A 338 21.64 16.55 -5.54
N ASP A 339 20.30 16.55 -5.55
CA ASP A 339 19.53 17.71 -5.97
C ASP A 339 19.63 18.76 -4.86
N GLY A 340 20.04 19.99 -5.21
CA GLY A 340 20.23 21.06 -4.23
C GLY A 340 19.00 21.32 -3.36
N LYS A 341 17.80 21.10 -3.92
CA LYS A 341 16.50 21.19 -3.23
C LYS A 341 16.30 20.12 -2.15
N TYR A 342 16.96 18.98 -2.30
CA TYR A 342 16.87 17.82 -1.41
C TYR A 342 18.23 17.46 -0.82
N SER A 343 19.12 18.43 -0.61
CA SER A 343 20.38 18.20 0.11
C SER A 343 20.11 18.16 1.62
N ASN A 344 20.40 17.02 2.28
CA ASN A 344 20.19 16.75 3.73
C ASN A 344 18.77 16.43 4.30
N PRO A 345 17.72 16.10 3.53
CA PRO A 345 16.40 15.79 4.09
C PRO A 345 16.42 14.42 4.77
N THR A 346 16.04 14.41 6.05
CA THR A 346 15.50 13.21 6.69
C THR A 346 13.98 13.17 6.49
N ILE A 347 13.44 12.01 6.12
CA ILE A 347 11.99 11.80 6.06
C ILE A 347 11.55 11.10 7.35
N PRO A 348 10.65 11.72 8.14
CA PRO A 348 9.97 11.05 9.23
C PRO A 348 9.08 9.93 8.72
N VAL A 349 9.22 8.74 9.31
CA VAL A 349 8.30 7.62 9.13
C VAL A 349 7.50 7.44 10.39
N TYR A 350 6.19 7.36 10.21
CA TYR A 350 5.23 7.12 11.27
C TYR A 350 4.55 5.77 11.08
N THR A 351 4.55 4.95 12.13
CA THR A 351 3.69 3.78 12.19
C THR A 351 2.23 4.22 12.31
N ILE A 352 1.41 3.82 11.34
CA ILE A 352 -0.05 4.02 11.35
C ILE A 352 -0.74 2.86 12.06
N GLN A 353 -0.25 1.65 11.80
CA GLN A 353 -0.76 0.43 12.38
C GLN A 353 0.35 -0.60 12.44
N LYS A 354 0.58 -1.19 13.61
CA LYS A 354 1.38 -2.40 13.78
C LYS A 354 0.58 -3.41 14.57
N THR A 355 0.23 -4.53 13.95
CA THR A 355 -0.58 -5.56 14.63
C THR A 355 0.25 -6.77 15.05
N ARG A 356 1.36 -7.03 14.34
CA ARG A 356 2.35 -8.09 14.60
C ARG A 356 3.73 -7.69 14.08
N SER A 357 4.69 -8.62 14.11
CA SER A 357 6.00 -8.41 13.48
C SER A 357 5.89 -8.24 11.96
N ASP A 358 6.73 -7.39 11.37
CA ASP A 358 6.85 -7.24 9.91
C ASP A 358 7.27 -8.55 9.21
N THR A 359 7.88 -9.50 9.92
CA THR A 359 8.24 -10.82 9.36
C THR A 359 7.05 -11.78 9.17
N GLU A 360 5.90 -11.40 9.73
CA GLU A 360 4.66 -12.18 9.74
C GLU A 360 3.52 -11.48 8.98
N ASN A 361 3.62 -10.15 8.82
CA ASN A 361 2.59 -9.30 8.26
C ASN A 361 2.97 -8.73 6.89
N MET A 362 1.94 -8.36 6.13
CA MET A 362 2.07 -7.54 4.93
C MET A 362 2.41 -6.11 5.33
N VAL A 363 3.55 -5.62 4.87
CA VAL A 363 3.96 -4.22 5.07
C VAL A 363 3.40 -3.36 3.93
N VAL A 364 2.64 -2.33 4.29
CA VAL A 364 2.12 -1.30 3.38
C VAL A 364 2.77 0.04 3.74
N VAL A 365 3.30 0.74 2.74
CA VAL A 365 3.91 2.05 2.92
C VAL A 365 3.10 3.08 2.14
N VAL A 366 2.63 4.12 2.85
CA VAL A 366 1.81 5.19 2.29
C VAL A 366 2.65 6.46 2.27
N CYS A 367 2.78 7.08 1.11
CA CYS A 367 3.49 8.34 0.91
C CYS A 367 2.50 9.49 0.71
N GLY A 368 2.83 10.68 1.19
CA GLY A 368 2.03 11.89 1.01
C GLY A 368 2.46 12.69 -0.20
N GLU A 369 1.51 13.16 -1.00
CA GLU A 369 1.75 14.10 -2.09
C GLU A 369 0.82 15.31 -1.98
N GLY A 370 1.34 16.51 -2.20
CA GLY A 370 0.61 17.78 -2.01
C GLY A 370 0.38 18.17 -0.54
N TYR A 371 1.10 17.56 0.40
CA TYR A 371 1.10 17.94 1.82
C TYR A 371 2.38 18.70 2.16
N THR A 372 2.28 19.94 2.62
CA THR A 372 3.44 20.72 3.11
C THR A 372 4.00 20.15 4.43
N LYS A 373 5.18 20.59 4.93
CA LYS A 373 5.71 20.11 6.23
C LYS A 373 4.77 20.38 7.40
N SER A 374 4.09 21.52 7.39
CA SER A 374 3.07 21.91 8.35
C SER A 374 1.77 21.09 8.24
N GLN A 375 1.59 20.30 7.19
CA GLN A 375 0.39 19.49 6.93
C GLN A 375 0.63 17.99 7.18
N GLN A 376 1.78 17.60 7.72
CA GLN A 376 2.13 16.18 7.90
C GLN A 376 1.27 15.50 8.98
N GLY A 377 0.82 16.25 9.98
CA GLY A 377 -0.19 15.79 10.93
C GLY A 377 -1.55 15.51 10.26
N LYS A 378 -1.93 16.32 9.26
CA LYS A 378 -3.13 16.06 8.43
C LYS A 378 -2.92 14.78 7.62
N PHE A 379 -1.80 14.65 6.92
CA PHE A 379 -1.45 13.45 6.15
C PHE A 379 -1.58 12.16 6.99
N ILE A 380 -0.97 12.11 8.18
CA ILE A 380 -1.07 10.94 9.08
C ILE A 380 -2.53 10.62 9.42
N ASN A 381 -3.37 11.63 9.69
CA ASN A 381 -4.77 11.43 10.01
C ASN A 381 -5.60 10.98 8.80
N ASP A 382 -5.29 11.49 7.61
CA ASP A 382 -5.92 11.03 6.37
C ASP A 382 -5.59 9.56 6.11
N VAL A 383 -4.32 9.15 6.27
CA VAL A 383 -3.94 7.74 6.14
C VAL A 383 -4.66 6.87 7.16
N LYS A 384 -4.77 7.28 8.42
CA LYS A 384 -5.55 6.55 9.45
C LYS A 384 -7.00 6.36 9.04
N ARG A 385 -7.68 7.42 8.57
CA ARG A 385 -9.08 7.37 8.12
C ARG A 385 -9.26 6.42 6.95
N LEU A 386 -8.49 6.62 5.87
CA LEU A 386 -8.58 5.84 4.64
C LEU A 386 -8.29 4.36 4.91
N TRP A 387 -7.26 4.08 5.70
CA TRP A 387 -6.90 2.71 6.08
C TRP A 387 -8.01 2.03 6.89
N GLN A 388 -8.51 2.67 7.94
CA GLN A 388 -9.59 2.11 8.78
C GLN A 388 -10.86 1.83 7.98
N ASP A 389 -11.22 2.70 7.05
CA ASP A 389 -12.39 2.50 6.20
C ASP A 389 -12.17 1.37 5.18
N ALA A 390 -10.98 1.27 4.57
CA ALA A 390 -10.64 0.18 3.66
C ALA A 390 -10.71 -1.19 4.36
N MET A 391 -10.31 -1.26 5.64
CA MET A 391 -10.39 -2.49 6.46
C MET A 391 -11.82 -2.95 6.76
N LYS A 392 -12.87 -2.23 6.34
CA LYS A 392 -14.27 -2.68 6.45
C LYS A 392 -14.68 -3.63 5.32
N TYR A 393 -13.93 -3.67 4.23
CA TYR A 393 -14.22 -4.50 3.05
C TYR A 393 -13.55 -5.87 3.16
N GLU A 394 -14.21 -6.93 2.68
CA GLU A 394 -13.58 -8.25 2.53
C GLU A 394 -12.82 -8.34 1.21
N PRO A 395 -11.60 -8.91 1.15
CA PRO A 395 -10.96 -9.76 2.17
C PRO A 395 -10.15 -9.01 3.24
N TYR A 396 -10.02 -7.68 3.14
CA TYR A 396 -9.13 -6.92 4.01
C TYR A 396 -9.52 -7.04 5.49
N ARG A 397 -10.81 -6.97 5.80
CA ARG A 397 -11.35 -7.10 7.16
C ARG A 397 -10.89 -8.39 7.86
N SER A 398 -11.02 -9.54 7.19
CA SER A 398 -10.60 -10.84 7.74
C SER A 398 -9.08 -10.97 7.93
N TYR A 399 -8.29 -10.09 7.32
CA TYR A 399 -6.84 -10.03 7.39
C TYR A 399 -6.34 -8.74 8.03
N ALA A 400 -7.20 -7.97 8.71
CA ALA A 400 -6.83 -6.64 9.21
C ALA A 400 -5.69 -6.71 10.25
N ASP A 401 -5.56 -7.84 10.97
CA ASP A 401 -4.46 -8.14 11.89
C ASP A 401 -3.18 -8.68 11.21
N ARG A 402 -3.18 -8.76 9.88
CA ARG A 402 -2.05 -9.19 9.05
C ARG A 402 -1.39 -8.05 8.30
N PHE A 403 -1.72 -6.80 8.61
CA PHE A 403 -1.12 -5.62 8.01
C PHE A 403 -0.36 -4.78 9.02
N ASN A 404 0.83 -4.36 8.61
CA ASN A 404 1.56 -3.25 9.21
C ASN A 404 1.64 -2.11 8.20
N VAL A 405 1.33 -0.90 8.65
CA VAL A 405 1.18 0.28 7.79
C VAL A 405 2.03 1.40 8.31
N TYR A 406 2.83 1.97 7.41
CA TYR A 406 3.73 3.08 7.70
C TYR A 406 3.40 4.26 6.79
N ALA A 407 3.29 5.46 7.37
CA ALA A 407 3.18 6.71 6.66
C ALA A 407 4.58 7.32 6.51
N LEU A 408 5.00 7.51 5.27
CA LEU A 408 6.22 8.21 4.89
C LEU A 408 5.87 9.67 4.66
N CYS A 409 6.28 10.55 5.57
CA CYS A 409 5.94 11.97 5.58
C CYS A 409 6.75 12.75 4.52
N THR A 410 6.48 12.50 3.24
CA THR A 410 7.09 13.26 2.14
C THR A 410 6.42 14.62 2.01
N ALA A 411 7.15 15.68 2.34
CA ALA A 411 6.64 17.05 2.30
C ALA A 411 6.77 17.66 0.89
N SER A 412 5.66 18.20 0.39
CA SER A 412 5.58 19.03 -0.81
C SER A 412 5.83 20.51 -0.51
N GLU A 413 6.29 21.24 -1.53
CA GLU A 413 6.51 22.69 -1.47
C GLU A 413 5.19 23.45 -1.37
N SER A 414 4.17 22.99 -2.10
CA SER A 414 2.82 23.52 -1.99
C SER A 414 1.78 22.42 -2.18
N THR A 415 0.51 22.81 -2.10
CA THR A 415 -0.62 21.91 -2.27
C THR A 415 -0.74 21.43 -3.72
N PHE A 416 -1.27 20.23 -3.92
CA PHE A 416 -1.42 19.61 -5.24
C PHE A 416 -2.11 20.52 -6.27
N ASP A 417 -3.19 21.19 -5.87
CA ASP A 417 -4.00 22.04 -6.77
C ASP A 417 -3.28 23.34 -7.20
N ASN A 418 -2.16 23.70 -6.56
CA ASN A 418 -1.35 24.89 -6.87
C ASN A 418 -0.09 24.57 -7.70
N GLY A 419 0.04 23.35 -8.24
CA GLY A 419 1.19 22.95 -9.04
C GLY A 419 2.41 22.53 -8.22
N GLY A 420 2.28 22.42 -6.90
CA GLY A 420 3.32 21.95 -6.00
C GLY A 420 3.40 20.44 -5.95
N SER A 421 4.20 19.84 -6.83
CA SER A 421 4.62 18.46 -6.65
C SER A 421 6.14 18.37 -6.56
N THR A 422 6.62 17.58 -5.61
CA THR A 422 8.04 17.62 -5.20
C THR A 422 8.70 16.25 -5.35
N PHE A 423 8.24 15.29 -4.56
CA PHE A 423 8.94 14.03 -4.36
C PHE A 423 8.63 13.00 -5.43
N PHE A 424 7.33 12.81 -5.69
CA PHE A 424 6.86 11.84 -6.67
C PHE A 424 6.29 12.50 -7.93
N ASP A 425 6.01 13.81 -7.90
CA ASP A 425 5.51 14.54 -9.06
C ASP A 425 4.24 13.90 -9.64
N VAL A 426 3.20 13.77 -8.82
CA VAL A 426 1.94 13.17 -9.29
C VAL A 426 1.27 14.15 -10.24
N ILE A 427 0.96 13.68 -11.44
CA ILE A 427 0.29 14.45 -12.48
C ILE A 427 -0.88 13.66 -13.05
N VAL A 428 -1.87 14.36 -13.58
CA VAL A 428 -2.98 13.73 -14.30
C VAL A 428 -2.63 13.68 -15.78
N ASP A 429 -2.54 12.48 -16.35
CA ASP A 429 -2.18 12.31 -17.75
C ASP A 429 -3.32 12.71 -18.71
N LYS A 430 -3.06 12.62 -20.01
CA LYS A 430 -4.04 12.97 -21.06
C LYS A 430 -5.30 12.10 -21.07
N TYR A 431 -5.30 10.97 -20.33
CA TYR A 431 -6.44 10.08 -20.17
C TYR A 431 -7.15 10.30 -18.83
N ASN A 432 -6.85 11.41 -18.16
CA ASN A 432 -7.39 11.75 -16.85
C ASN A 432 -7.00 10.72 -15.76
N SER A 433 -5.88 10.01 -15.95
CA SER A 433 -5.37 9.01 -15.00
C SER A 433 -4.19 9.59 -14.21
N PRO A 434 -4.22 9.54 -12.87
CA PRO A 434 -3.12 10.05 -12.05
C PRO A 434 -1.89 9.13 -12.18
N VAL A 435 -0.72 9.70 -12.43
CA VAL A 435 0.57 9.00 -12.60
C VAL A 435 1.67 9.76 -11.88
N ILE A 436 2.76 9.08 -11.53
CA ILE A 436 4.04 9.71 -11.17
C ILE A 436 4.70 10.19 -12.48
N SER A 437 5.07 11.48 -12.59
CA SER A 437 5.44 12.14 -13.85
C SER A 437 6.60 11.49 -14.60
N ASN A 438 7.55 10.93 -13.86
CA ASN A 438 8.69 10.19 -14.41
C ASN A 438 8.26 9.00 -15.30
N ASN A 439 7.00 8.57 -15.23
CA ASN A 439 6.44 7.48 -16.03
C ASN A 439 5.90 7.91 -17.40
N LEU A 440 5.68 9.21 -17.66
CA LEU A 440 5.07 9.69 -18.91
C LEU A 440 6.02 9.77 -20.11
N HIS A 441 7.34 9.83 -19.88
CA HIS A 441 8.31 10.17 -20.94
C HIS A 441 9.20 9.00 -21.41
N GLY A 442 8.89 7.76 -21.03
CA GLY A 442 9.58 6.57 -21.58
C GLY A 442 11.08 6.46 -21.25
N SER A 443 11.60 7.28 -20.34
CA SER A 443 12.97 7.21 -19.87
C SER A 443 13.10 6.03 -18.90
N GLN A 444 13.52 4.86 -19.42
CA GLN A 444 13.71 3.62 -18.65
C GLN A 444 14.61 3.79 -17.41
N TRP A 445 15.36 4.88 -17.32
CA TRP A 445 16.34 5.18 -16.28
C TRP A 445 15.77 5.76 -14.98
N LYS A 446 14.53 6.30 -14.99
CA LYS A 446 13.87 6.97 -13.85
C LYS A 446 12.79 6.13 -13.14
N ASN A 447 12.59 4.88 -13.55
CA ASN A 447 11.40 4.09 -13.20
C ASN A 447 11.44 3.42 -11.81
N HIS A 448 12.51 3.62 -11.02
CA HIS A 448 12.76 2.95 -9.73
C HIS A 448 12.71 3.95 -8.58
N ILE A 449 11.63 4.72 -8.53
CA ILE A 449 11.51 5.88 -7.65
C ILE A 449 11.58 5.48 -6.17
N PHE A 450 10.93 4.40 -5.75
CA PHE A 450 10.93 3.99 -4.34
C PHE A 450 12.29 3.40 -3.91
N GLU A 451 12.91 2.58 -4.75
CA GLU A 451 14.24 1.99 -4.47
C GLU A 451 15.35 3.04 -4.46
N ARG A 452 15.17 4.18 -5.15
CA ARG A 452 16.14 5.28 -5.21
C ARG A 452 15.84 6.42 -4.23
N CYS A 453 14.57 6.68 -3.92
CA CYS A 453 14.17 7.68 -2.94
C CYS A 453 14.57 7.23 -1.53
N ILE A 454 14.14 6.04 -1.10
CA ILE A 454 14.28 5.60 0.30
C ILE A 454 15.22 4.39 0.47
N GLY A 455 15.49 3.62 -0.59
CA GLY A 455 16.60 2.65 -0.64
C GLY A 455 16.50 1.43 0.29
N PRO A 456 17.49 0.52 0.28
CA PRO A 456 17.54 -0.62 1.21
C PRO A 456 17.73 -0.24 2.68
N GLU A 457 18.30 0.94 2.95
CA GLU A 457 18.42 1.50 4.31
C GLU A 457 17.05 1.72 4.94
N PHE A 458 16.04 2.06 4.13
CA PHE A 458 14.65 2.09 4.56
C PHE A 458 14.24 0.78 5.23
N ILE A 459 14.39 -0.34 4.52
CA ILE A 459 14.02 -1.67 5.03
C ILE A 459 14.80 -2.01 6.31
N GLU A 460 16.09 -1.68 6.36
CA GLU A 460 16.93 -1.93 7.53
C GLU A 460 16.44 -1.16 8.78
N LYS A 461 15.93 0.07 8.60
CA LYS A 461 15.45 0.91 9.70
C LYS A 461 14.01 0.63 10.08
N ILE A 462 13.10 0.45 9.11
CA ILE A 462 11.66 0.32 9.40
C ILE A 462 11.25 -1.08 9.80
N HIS A 463 11.90 -2.11 9.26
CA HIS A 463 11.49 -3.49 9.45
C HIS A 463 12.07 -4.02 10.77
N ASP A 464 11.22 -4.64 11.61
CA ASP A 464 11.64 -5.14 12.95
C ASP A 464 12.84 -6.10 12.96
N ALA A 465 13.15 -6.71 11.81
CA ALA A 465 14.22 -7.70 11.68
C ALA A 465 15.55 -7.06 11.25
N HIS A 466 15.60 -5.75 11.08
CA HIS A 466 16.78 -4.99 10.64
C HIS A 466 17.47 -5.64 9.44
N ILE A 467 16.69 -5.91 8.39
CA ILE A 467 17.18 -6.66 7.23
C ILE A 467 18.24 -5.83 6.52
N LYS A 468 19.50 -6.27 6.65
CA LYS A 468 20.66 -5.57 6.10
C LYS A 468 20.65 -5.53 4.57
N LYS A 469 21.09 -4.38 4.05
CA LYS A 469 21.33 -4.15 2.61
C LYS A 469 22.14 -5.28 1.98
N LYS A 470 21.60 -5.91 0.94
CA LYS A 470 22.30 -6.95 0.15
C LYS A 470 23.11 -6.38 -1.02
N CYS A 471 22.76 -5.20 -1.53
CA CYS A 471 23.29 -4.64 -2.76
C CYS A 471 23.00 -3.13 -2.87
N ASP A 472 23.79 -2.41 -3.66
CA ASP A 472 23.66 -0.95 -3.83
C ASP A 472 22.62 -0.56 -4.89
N PRO A 473 21.56 0.23 -4.56
CA PRO A 473 20.51 0.62 -5.51
C PRO A 473 20.99 1.54 -6.64
N ASN A 474 22.25 1.99 -6.60
CA ASN A 474 22.86 2.81 -7.66
C ASN A 474 23.80 2.02 -8.58
N THR A 475 24.11 0.76 -8.27
CA THR A 475 25.04 -0.05 -9.07
C THR A 475 24.28 -0.87 -10.13
N ILE A 476 24.59 -0.69 -11.42
CA ILE A 476 23.97 -1.43 -12.54
C ILE A 476 24.74 -2.75 -12.80
N PRO A 477 24.15 -3.94 -12.55
CA PRO A 477 24.76 -5.20 -12.91
C PRO A 477 24.79 -5.36 -14.44
N SER A 478 25.84 -5.97 -14.97
CA SER A 478 25.93 -6.37 -16.38
C SER A 478 25.03 -7.59 -16.66
N GLY A 479 23.71 -7.40 -16.73
CA GLY A 479 22.73 -8.47 -16.97
C GLY A 479 21.26 -8.01 -16.93
N SER A 480 20.32 -8.85 -17.37
CA SER A 480 18.88 -8.55 -17.46
C SER A 480 18.08 -8.74 -16.15
N GLU A 481 18.75 -9.03 -15.04
CA GLU A 481 18.13 -9.23 -13.72
C GLU A 481 18.86 -8.37 -12.70
N TYR A 482 18.28 -7.22 -12.37
CA TYR A 482 18.78 -6.31 -11.34
C TYR A 482 18.26 -6.76 -9.97
N GLU A 483 19.12 -7.37 -9.17
CA GLU A 483 18.80 -7.97 -7.86
C GLU A 483 18.21 -6.98 -6.82
N PRO A 484 18.65 -5.70 -6.73
CA PRO A 484 18.08 -4.77 -5.75
C PRO A 484 16.61 -4.36 -5.97
N TYR A 485 16.04 -4.47 -7.18
CA TYR A 485 14.61 -4.13 -7.41
C TYR A 485 13.69 -5.13 -6.70
N TYR A 486 14.04 -6.41 -6.76
CA TYR A 486 13.23 -7.45 -6.12
C TYR A 486 13.36 -7.40 -4.59
N TYR A 487 14.46 -6.86 -4.07
CA TYR A 487 14.71 -6.79 -2.63
C TYR A 487 13.65 -6.00 -1.86
N VAL A 488 13.22 -4.83 -2.35
CA VAL A 488 12.18 -4.03 -1.67
C VAL A 488 10.82 -4.75 -1.74
N HIS A 489 10.49 -5.36 -2.88
CA HIS A 489 9.26 -6.12 -3.07
C HIS A 489 9.21 -7.46 -2.30
N ASP A 490 10.35 -7.97 -1.82
CA ASP A 490 10.39 -9.14 -0.95
C ASP A 490 9.85 -8.83 0.46
N TYR A 491 9.89 -7.55 0.89
CA TYR A 491 9.53 -7.13 2.25
C TYR A 491 8.39 -6.11 2.31
N ILE A 492 8.08 -5.42 1.22
CA ILE A 492 6.94 -4.48 1.13
C ILE A 492 5.91 -5.04 0.16
N ALA A 493 4.70 -5.25 0.67
CA ALA A 493 3.59 -5.81 -0.10
C ALA A 493 2.96 -4.78 -1.05
N GLN A 494 2.88 -3.50 -0.63
CA GLN A 494 2.26 -2.45 -1.42
C GLN A 494 2.78 -1.05 -1.06
N PHE A 495 3.03 -0.22 -2.08
CA PHE A 495 3.16 1.23 -1.92
C PHE A 495 1.85 1.93 -2.30
N ALA A 496 1.53 3.00 -1.58
CA ALA A 496 0.38 3.86 -1.85
C ALA A 496 0.82 5.33 -1.87
N MET A 497 0.24 6.12 -2.78
CA MET A 497 0.35 7.57 -2.78
C MET A 497 -1.00 8.15 -2.40
N VAL A 498 -1.04 8.90 -1.30
CA VAL A 498 -2.22 9.66 -0.91
C VAL A 498 -2.00 11.10 -1.29
N VAL A 499 -2.87 11.65 -2.13
CA VAL A 499 -2.76 13.00 -2.68
C VAL A 499 -3.72 13.94 -1.97
N ASN A 500 -3.21 15.06 -1.46
CA ASN A 500 -3.96 16.10 -0.76
C ASN A 500 -4.86 16.89 -1.71
N THR A 501 -6.05 16.37 -2.02
CA THR A 501 -7.00 17.01 -2.93
C THR A 501 -8.42 16.48 -2.73
N LYS A 502 -9.38 17.30 -3.10
CA LYS A 502 -10.81 16.96 -3.14
C LYS A 502 -11.24 16.35 -4.47
N SER A 503 -10.37 16.41 -5.49
CA SER A 503 -10.64 15.89 -6.83
C SER A 503 -10.84 14.38 -6.82
N ASP A 504 -11.82 13.91 -7.58
CA ASP A 504 -12.06 12.49 -7.78
C ASP A 504 -11.08 11.93 -8.82
N PHE A 505 -10.09 11.17 -8.37
CA PHE A 505 -9.25 10.33 -9.22
C PHE A 505 -8.78 9.08 -8.49
N GLY A 506 -8.17 8.15 -9.21
CA GLY A 506 -7.57 6.94 -8.67
C GLY A 506 -6.77 6.25 -9.79
N GLY A 507 -5.74 5.50 -9.42
CA GLY A 507 -5.07 4.66 -10.39
C GLY A 507 -4.01 3.76 -9.77
N ALA A 508 -3.87 2.56 -10.32
CA ALA A 508 -2.89 1.58 -9.89
C ALA A 508 -1.94 1.19 -11.02
N TYR A 509 -0.65 1.11 -10.68
CA TYR A 509 0.43 0.83 -11.61
C TYR A 509 1.20 -0.40 -11.17
N ASN A 510 0.93 -1.51 -11.88
CA ASN A 510 1.58 -2.80 -11.68
C ASN A 510 2.34 -3.19 -12.96
N ASN A 511 3.63 -2.87 -13.04
CA ASN A 511 4.51 -3.24 -14.14
C ASN A 511 5.92 -3.66 -13.68
N ARG A 512 6.18 -4.97 -13.79
CA ARG A 512 7.45 -5.62 -13.43
C ARG A 512 8.63 -5.21 -14.30
N GLU A 513 8.43 -4.95 -15.59
CA GLU A 513 9.54 -4.61 -16.49
C GLU A 513 10.20 -3.28 -16.11
N TYR A 514 9.44 -2.42 -15.42
CA TYR A 514 9.84 -1.07 -15.07
C TYR A 514 9.88 -0.80 -13.56
N GLY A 515 9.55 -1.77 -12.69
CA GLY A 515 9.60 -1.58 -11.23
C GLY A 515 8.46 -0.73 -10.65
N PHE A 516 7.32 -0.64 -11.36
CA PHE A 516 6.14 0.07 -10.86
C PHE A 516 5.24 -0.89 -10.10
N HIS A 517 5.08 -0.65 -8.79
CA HIS A 517 4.12 -1.35 -7.95
C HIS A 517 3.58 -0.40 -6.87
N TYR A 518 2.64 0.45 -7.27
CA TYR A 518 2.00 1.43 -6.38
C TYR A 518 0.57 1.74 -6.85
N PHE A 519 -0.22 2.32 -5.97
CA PHE A 519 -1.50 2.94 -6.35
C PHE A 519 -1.59 4.37 -5.82
N ILE A 520 -2.44 5.19 -6.44
CA ILE A 520 -2.68 6.59 -6.11
C ILE A 520 -4.14 6.75 -5.71
N SER A 521 -4.38 7.49 -4.63
CA SER A 521 -5.73 7.79 -4.14
C SER A 521 -5.80 9.22 -3.57
N PRO A 522 -6.91 9.95 -3.74
CA PRO A 522 -7.11 11.25 -3.13
C PRO A 522 -7.41 11.10 -1.63
N SER A 523 -7.12 12.13 -0.84
CA SER A 523 -7.42 12.16 0.59
C SER A 523 -8.82 12.67 0.93
N ASP A 524 -9.28 13.71 0.24
CA ASP A 524 -10.43 14.52 0.68
C ASP A 524 -11.61 14.50 -0.30
N SER A 525 -11.55 13.65 -1.32
CA SER A 525 -12.71 13.31 -2.14
C SER A 525 -13.80 12.66 -1.27
N TYR A 526 -15.08 12.91 -1.58
CA TYR A 526 -16.20 12.23 -0.91
C TYR A 526 -16.20 10.71 -1.13
N ARG A 527 -15.42 10.22 -2.11
CA ARG A 527 -15.22 8.79 -2.40
C ARG A 527 -13.87 8.28 -1.91
N ALA A 528 -13.01 9.12 -1.31
CA ALA A 528 -11.61 8.82 -1.01
C ALA A 528 -11.40 7.43 -0.38
N SER A 529 -12.10 7.11 0.72
CA SER A 529 -11.98 5.80 1.38
C SER A 529 -12.40 4.61 0.48
N LYS A 530 -13.41 4.80 -0.36
CA LYS A 530 -13.90 3.76 -1.29
C LYS A 530 -12.95 3.60 -2.47
N THR A 531 -12.43 4.71 -3.00
CA THR A 531 -11.39 4.73 -4.02
C THR A 531 -10.12 4.06 -3.51
N PHE A 532 -9.68 4.37 -2.28
CA PHE A 532 -8.53 3.71 -1.67
C PHE A 532 -8.72 2.19 -1.63
N ALA A 533 -9.90 1.69 -1.22
CA ALA A 533 -10.19 0.26 -1.18
C ALA A 533 -10.22 -0.39 -2.59
N HIS A 534 -10.76 0.31 -3.59
CA HIS A 534 -10.78 -0.09 -5.00
C HIS A 534 -9.37 -0.19 -5.59
N GLU A 535 -8.57 0.86 -5.43
CA GLU A 535 -7.18 0.92 -5.93
C GLU A 535 -6.26 -0.07 -5.21
N PHE A 536 -6.48 -0.29 -3.91
CA PHE A 536 -5.82 -1.35 -3.17
C PHE A 536 -6.17 -2.74 -3.72
N GLY A 537 -7.36 -2.90 -4.31
CA GLY A 537 -7.79 -4.11 -5.02
C GLY A 537 -6.98 -4.36 -6.30
N HIS A 538 -6.67 -3.31 -7.05
CA HIS A 538 -5.75 -3.42 -8.19
C HIS A 538 -4.32 -3.72 -7.72
N GLY A 539 -3.78 -2.89 -6.82
CA GLY A 539 -2.39 -2.97 -6.35
C GLY A 539 -2.08 -4.32 -5.68
N LEU A 540 -2.79 -4.64 -4.59
CA LEU A 540 -2.48 -5.79 -3.76
C LEU A 540 -3.10 -7.09 -4.29
N LEU A 541 -4.35 -7.03 -4.77
CA LEU A 541 -5.15 -8.22 -5.12
C LEU A 541 -5.13 -8.58 -6.61
N GLY A 542 -4.67 -7.69 -7.50
CA GLY A 542 -4.55 -7.99 -8.95
C GLY A 542 -5.88 -8.12 -9.65
N LEU A 543 -6.88 -7.40 -9.16
CA LEU A 543 -8.20 -7.31 -9.76
C LEU A 543 -8.16 -6.30 -10.91
N GLY A 544 -9.00 -6.49 -11.91
CA GLY A 544 -9.20 -5.57 -13.03
C GLY A 544 -10.54 -4.87 -12.92
N ASP A 545 -10.69 -3.77 -13.64
CA ASP A 545 -11.92 -2.98 -13.67
C ASP A 545 -13.08 -3.72 -14.32
N GLU A 546 -14.25 -3.61 -13.68
CA GLU A 546 -15.50 -4.27 -14.11
C GLU A 546 -16.49 -3.29 -14.75
N TYR A 547 -16.18 -1.98 -14.82
CA TYR A 547 -17.03 -0.95 -15.44
C TYR A 547 -16.88 -0.87 -16.97
N SER A 548 -17.71 -0.06 -17.63
CA SER A 548 -17.92 -0.06 -19.09
C SER A 548 -17.12 0.97 -19.90
N ASN A 549 -16.43 1.91 -19.25
CA ASN A 549 -15.90 3.13 -19.88
C ASN A 549 -14.43 3.05 -20.37
N GLY A 550 -13.81 1.88 -20.40
CA GLY A 550 -12.43 1.69 -20.88
C GLY A 550 -12.38 0.96 -22.22
N TYR A 551 -11.37 1.25 -23.03
CA TYR A 551 -11.13 0.79 -24.41
C TYR A 551 -11.22 -0.75 -24.64
N LEU A 552 -11.28 -1.13 -25.91
CA LEU A 552 -11.18 -2.52 -26.39
C LEU A 552 -10.03 -3.29 -25.71
N LEU A 553 -10.39 -4.40 -25.04
CA LEU A 553 -9.55 -5.47 -24.50
C LEU A 553 -8.09 -5.44 -24.99
N ASP A 554 -7.18 -4.96 -24.16
CA ASP A 554 -5.80 -5.40 -24.27
C ASP A 554 -5.67 -6.85 -23.74
N ASP A 555 -4.60 -7.55 -24.11
CA ASP A 555 -4.34 -8.90 -23.61
C ASP A 555 -4.03 -8.92 -22.08
N LYS A 556 -3.93 -7.75 -21.43
CA LYS A 556 -3.52 -7.57 -20.02
C LYS A 556 -4.74 -7.61 -19.09
N GLU A 557 -5.82 -6.90 -19.39
CA GLU A 557 -7.08 -6.92 -18.62
C GLU A 557 -7.74 -8.31 -18.63
N LEU A 558 -7.59 -9.07 -19.73
CA LEU A 558 -8.05 -10.47 -19.79
C LEU A 558 -7.27 -11.42 -18.85
N LYS A 559 -6.07 -11.01 -18.38
CA LYS A 559 -5.30 -11.75 -17.38
C LYS A 559 -5.73 -11.46 -15.95
N SER A 560 -6.50 -10.40 -15.70
CA SER A 560 -6.99 -10.06 -14.36
C SER A 560 -7.78 -11.22 -13.74
N LEU A 561 -7.74 -11.31 -12.41
CA LEU A 561 -8.24 -12.48 -11.68
C LEU A 561 -9.78 -12.59 -11.70
N ASN A 562 -10.49 -11.47 -11.90
CA ASN A 562 -11.94 -11.33 -11.88
C ASN A 562 -12.61 -11.13 -13.26
N LEU A 563 -11.84 -10.95 -14.33
CA LEU A 563 -12.36 -10.69 -15.68
C LEU A 563 -12.23 -11.93 -16.59
N SER A 564 -13.05 -12.05 -17.62
CA SER A 564 -12.95 -13.15 -18.60
C SER A 564 -13.46 -12.75 -19.98
N SER A 565 -13.06 -13.50 -21.02
CA SER A 565 -13.67 -13.45 -22.36
C SER A 565 -14.23 -14.80 -22.81
N VAL A 566 -14.25 -15.79 -21.91
CA VAL A 566 -14.73 -17.14 -22.18
C VAL A 566 -16.24 -17.20 -21.94
N GLU A 567 -17.02 -17.23 -23.01
CA GLU A 567 -18.50 -17.25 -22.94
C GLU A 567 -19.09 -18.59 -22.52
N ASP A 568 -18.35 -19.69 -22.69
CA ASP A 568 -18.81 -21.04 -22.34
C ASP A 568 -18.87 -21.21 -20.80
N PRO A 569 -20.07 -21.41 -20.19
CA PRO A 569 -20.22 -21.54 -18.74
C PRO A 569 -19.48 -22.74 -18.14
N GLU A 570 -19.15 -23.76 -18.93
CA GLU A 570 -18.35 -24.91 -18.50
C GLU A 570 -16.85 -24.57 -18.43
N LYS A 571 -16.42 -23.48 -19.06
CA LYS A 571 -15.02 -23.07 -19.20
C LYS A 571 -14.71 -21.72 -18.57
N ILE A 572 -15.71 -20.93 -18.19
CA ILE A 572 -15.53 -19.66 -17.47
C ILE A 572 -14.70 -19.87 -16.19
N LYS A 573 -13.89 -18.87 -15.82
CA LYS A 573 -12.95 -18.94 -14.68
C LYS A 573 -13.67 -19.34 -13.39
N TRP A 574 -14.78 -18.68 -13.07
CA TRP A 574 -15.59 -18.87 -11.86
C TRP A 574 -16.74 -19.87 -12.01
N ARG A 575 -16.65 -20.86 -12.92
CA ARG A 575 -17.73 -21.82 -13.19
C ARG A 575 -18.30 -22.51 -11.94
N GLN A 576 -17.48 -22.79 -10.93
CA GLN A 576 -17.94 -23.41 -9.68
C GLN A 576 -18.73 -22.47 -8.77
N LEU A 577 -18.70 -21.15 -9.00
CA LEU A 577 -19.47 -20.17 -8.24
C LEU A 577 -20.80 -19.83 -8.93
N LEU A 578 -21.05 -20.26 -10.16
CA LEU A 578 -22.31 -19.96 -10.86
C LEU A 578 -23.52 -20.43 -10.04
N GLY A 579 -24.48 -19.52 -9.81
CA GLY A 579 -25.70 -19.79 -9.05
C GLY A 579 -25.51 -19.75 -7.52
N PHE A 580 -24.37 -19.27 -7.03
CA PHE A 580 -24.09 -19.02 -5.62
C PHE A 580 -24.03 -17.51 -5.36
N ARG A 581 -24.82 -17.02 -4.39
CA ARG A 581 -24.96 -15.58 -4.07
C ARG A 581 -25.21 -14.75 -5.34
N ASN A 582 -24.65 -13.56 -5.47
CA ASN A 582 -24.83 -12.72 -6.67
C ASN A 582 -23.79 -13.06 -7.76
N THR A 583 -23.50 -14.35 -7.97
CA THR A 583 -22.53 -14.82 -8.98
C THR A 583 -23.20 -15.37 -10.23
N TYR A 584 -23.11 -14.60 -11.31
CA TYR A 584 -23.63 -14.93 -12.64
C TYR A 584 -22.66 -14.34 -13.69
N THR A 585 -22.55 -14.92 -14.89
CA THR A 585 -21.68 -14.36 -15.93
C THR A 585 -22.45 -13.37 -16.80
N CYS A 586 -22.09 -12.09 -16.76
CA CYS A 586 -22.70 -11.08 -17.64
C CYS A 586 -21.64 -10.21 -18.32
N ARG A 587 -22.02 -9.57 -19.43
CA ARG A 587 -21.18 -8.58 -20.11
C ARG A 587 -21.11 -7.32 -19.26
N ASN A 588 -19.93 -6.71 -19.21
CA ASN A 588 -19.78 -5.45 -18.49
C ASN A 588 -20.56 -4.30 -19.15
N ALA A 589 -20.76 -4.36 -20.47
CA ALA A 589 -21.53 -3.43 -21.26
C ALA A 589 -22.18 -4.16 -22.45
N TYR A 590 -23.25 -3.59 -23.01
CA TYR A 590 -23.93 -4.15 -24.17
C TYR A 590 -22.94 -4.32 -25.35
N GLY A 591 -22.89 -5.52 -25.94
CA GLY A 591 -21.99 -5.85 -27.05
C GLY A 591 -20.50 -6.05 -26.67
N SER A 592 -20.12 -5.88 -25.39
CA SER A 592 -18.75 -6.08 -24.93
C SER A 592 -18.35 -7.56 -24.87
N LYS A 593 -17.08 -7.87 -25.20
CA LYS A 593 -16.49 -9.20 -25.02
C LYS A 593 -15.96 -9.46 -23.61
N MET A 594 -15.94 -8.44 -22.75
CA MET A 594 -15.52 -8.57 -21.36
C MET A 594 -16.68 -9.08 -20.52
N LEU A 595 -16.43 -10.16 -19.80
CA LEU A 595 -17.35 -10.81 -18.88
C LEU A 595 -16.90 -10.58 -17.45
N VAL A 596 -17.89 -10.29 -16.61
CA VAL A 596 -17.76 -10.12 -15.16
C VAL A 596 -18.65 -11.14 -14.45
N SER A 597 -18.37 -11.37 -13.18
CA SER A 597 -19.10 -12.38 -12.38
C SER A 597 -20.27 -11.82 -11.59
N SER A 598 -20.43 -10.49 -11.57
CA SER A 598 -21.52 -9.80 -10.89
C SER A 598 -21.67 -8.39 -11.44
N TYR A 599 -22.88 -7.84 -11.35
CA TYR A 599 -23.08 -6.40 -11.59
C TYR A 599 -22.73 -5.57 -10.34
N GLU A 600 -22.76 -6.18 -9.14
CA GLU A 600 -22.47 -5.52 -7.88
C GLU A 600 -21.03 -5.84 -7.46
N CYS A 601 -20.09 -4.95 -7.78
CA CYS A 601 -18.70 -5.09 -7.39
C CYS A 601 -18.04 -3.72 -7.20
N ILE A 602 -17.21 -3.57 -6.17
CA ILE A 602 -16.42 -2.35 -5.96
C ILE A 602 -15.49 -2.05 -7.15
N MET A 603 -15.04 -3.08 -7.88
CA MET A 603 -14.23 -2.94 -9.10
C MET A 603 -15.02 -2.36 -10.28
N ARG A 604 -16.34 -2.20 -10.15
CA ARG A 604 -17.22 -1.56 -11.12
C ARG A 604 -17.72 -0.22 -10.61
N ASP A 605 -18.23 -0.22 -9.39
CA ASP A 605 -18.72 0.98 -8.71
C ASP A 605 -18.37 0.88 -7.22
N THR A 606 -17.62 1.87 -6.75
CA THR A 606 -17.16 2.04 -5.39
C THR A 606 -18.25 2.00 -4.30
N ASN A 607 -19.53 2.10 -4.68
CA ASN A 607 -20.66 1.97 -3.75
C ASN A 607 -20.95 0.52 -3.33
N TYR A 608 -20.42 -0.48 -4.04
CA TYR A 608 -20.60 -1.90 -3.72
C TYR A 608 -19.46 -2.48 -2.87
N GLN A 609 -19.68 -3.70 -2.37
CA GLN A 609 -18.62 -4.56 -1.83
C GLN A 609 -17.89 -5.29 -2.96
N PHE A 610 -16.78 -5.95 -2.66
CA PHE A 610 -16.18 -6.90 -3.60
C PHE A 610 -17.15 -8.06 -3.89
N CYS A 611 -17.32 -8.42 -5.17
CA CYS A 611 -18.09 -9.59 -5.54
C CYS A 611 -17.40 -10.90 -5.06
N GLU A 612 -18.13 -12.02 -5.03
CA GLU A 612 -17.61 -13.30 -4.50
C GLU A 612 -16.37 -13.81 -5.23
N VAL A 613 -16.22 -13.51 -6.53
CA VAL A 613 -15.01 -13.83 -7.30
C VAL A 613 -13.83 -12.98 -6.83
N CYS A 614 -14.01 -11.66 -6.70
CA CYS A 614 -12.98 -10.76 -6.20
C CYS A 614 -12.58 -11.10 -4.76
N ARG A 615 -13.54 -11.39 -3.89
CA ARG A 615 -13.28 -11.86 -2.52
C ARG A 615 -12.42 -13.11 -2.55
N LEU A 616 -12.86 -14.17 -3.23
CA LEU A 616 -12.10 -15.43 -3.31
C LEU A 616 -10.67 -15.23 -3.85
N GLN A 617 -10.51 -14.50 -4.94
CA GLN A 617 -9.18 -14.25 -5.51
C GLN A 617 -8.31 -13.42 -4.56
N GLY A 618 -8.91 -12.43 -3.91
CA GLY A 618 -8.28 -11.66 -2.86
C GLY A 618 -7.82 -12.54 -1.70
N PHE A 619 -8.68 -13.38 -1.13
CA PHE A 619 -8.33 -14.36 -0.09
C PHE A 619 -7.19 -15.28 -0.53
N LYS A 620 -7.21 -15.78 -1.78
CA LYS A 620 -6.12 -16.59 -2.34
C LYS A 620 -4.81 -15.79 -2.37
N ARG A 621 -4.83 -14.53 -2.81
CA ARG A 621 -3.64 -13.67 -2.85
C ARG A 621 -3.12 -13.38 -1.45
N MET A 622 -3.98 -12.92 -0.54
CA MET A 622 -3.65 -12.64 0.85
C MET A 622 -3.02 -13.85 1.54
N SER A 623 -3.55 -15.05 1.30
CA SER A 623 -3.01 -16.31 1.85
C SER A 623 -1.61 -16.70 1.35
N GLN A 624 -1.10 -16.06 0.28
CA GLN A 624 0.29 -16.23 -0.17
C GLN A 624 1.26 -15.32 0.57
N LEU A 625 0.75 -14.24 1.15
CA LEU A 625 1.53 -13.20 1.81
C LEU A 625 1.65 -13.42 3.32
N VAL A 626 0.79 -14.27 3.89
CA VAL A 626 0.78 -14.58 5.33
C VAL A 626 0.96 -16.07 5.59
N LYS A 627 1.45 -16.39 6.79
CA LYS A 627 1.56 -17.77 7.28
C LYS A 627 0.26 -18.16 8.00
N ASP A 628 -0.04 -19.46 8.04
CA ASP A 628 -1.09 -20.06 8.89
C ASP A 628 -2.56 -19.89 8.45
N VAL A 629 -2.83 -19.74 7.15
CA VAL A 629 -4.21 -19.85 6.61
C VAL A 629 -4.40 -21.21 5.93
N ASP A 630 -5.41 -21.94 6.38
CA ASP A 630 -5.69 -23.31 5.93
C ASP A 630 -6.84 -23.41 4.92
N LEU A 631 -7.91 -22.63 5.14
CA LEU A 631 -9.16 -22.71 4.38
C LEU A 631 -9.76 -21.31 4.22
N TYR A 632 -10.38 -21.08 3.07
CA TYR A 632 -11.37 -20.02 2.88
C TYR A 632 -12.75 -20.65 2.74
N VAL A 633 -13.72 -20.15 3.51
CA VAL A 633 -15.13 -20.56 3.47
C VAL A 633 -15.96 -19.31 3.15
N ALA A 634 -16.59 -19.27 1.98
CA ALA A 634 -17.49 -18.18 1.62
C ALA A 634 -18.72 -18.17 2.54
N THR A 635 -19.33 -17.01 2.75
CA THR A 635 -20.57 -16.87 3.55
C THR A 635 -21.65 -17.81 2.99
N PRO A 636 -22.06 -18.87 3.74
CA PRO A 636 -23.01 -19.85 3.21
C PRO A 636 -24.40 -19.24 2.98
N GLU A 637 -25.17 -19.84 2.07
CA GLU A 637 -26.57 -19.49 1.84
C GLU A 637 -27.45 -20.74 1.89
N VAL A 638 -28.67 -20.58 2.40
CA VAL A 638 -29.77 -21.54 2.31
C VAL A 638 -30.90 -20.96 1.47
N LYS A 639 -31.46 -21.76 0.56
CA LYS A 639 -32.63 -21.40 -0.27
C LYS A 639 -33.54 -22.59 -0.58
N GLU A 640 -34.79 -22.33 -0.97
CA GLU A 640 -35.67 -23.36 -1.55
C GLU A 640 -35.05 -23.88 -2.86
N TYR A 641 -34.87 -25.19 -2.97
CA TYR A 641 -34.26 -25.85 -4.11
C TYR A 641 -35.31 -26.27 -5.14
N THR A 642 -35.30 -25.60 -6.29
CA THR A 642 -36.20 -25.89 -7.43
C THR A 642 -35.48 -26.50 -8.63
N GLY A 643 -34.15 -26.59 -8.58
CA GLY A 643 -33.29 -26.96 -9.71
C GLY A 643 -32.98 -25.82 -10.68
N ALA A 644 -33.60 -24.65 -10.54
CA ALA A 644 -33.24 -23.47 -11.33
C ALA A 644 -31.86 -22.92 -10.94
N TYR A 645 -31.04 -22.55 -11.94
CA TYR A 645 -29.68 -22.03 -11.78
C TYR A 645 -28.73 -23.02 -11.07
N SER A 646 -28.90 -24.31 -11.35
CA SER A 646 -28.13 -25.40 -10.74
C SER A 646 -27.14 -26.06 -11.70
N LYS A 647 -27.26 -25.79 -13.01
CA LYS A 647 -26.43 -26.39 -14.06
C LYS A 647 -25.90 -25.34 -15.05
N PRO A 648 -24.75 -25.59 -15.70
CA PRO A 648 -24.13 -24.61 -16.60
C PRO A 648 -25.02 -24.12 -17.75
N SER A 649 -25.98 -24.93 -18.22
CA SER A 649 -26.95 -24.51 -19.24
C SER A 649 -27.87 -23.38 -18.80
N ASP A 650 -27.99 -23.11 -17.50
CA ASP A 650 -28.84 -22.03 -16.96
C ASP A 650 -28.16 -20.65 -17.04
N PHE A 651 -26.89 -20.60 -17.48
CA PHE A 651 -26.04 -19.41 -17.48
C PHE A 651 -25.52 -19.06 -18.89
N THR A 652 -26.21 -19.50 -19.95
CA THR A 652 -25.79 -19.27 -21.34
C THR A 652 -26.09 -17.86 -21.83
N ASP A 653 -27.08 -17.18 -21.23
CA ASP A 653 -27.38 -15.79 -21.53
C ASP A 653 -26.41 -14.86 -20.78
N LEU A 654 -25.77 -13.94 -21.48
CA LEU A 654 -24.72 -13.08 -20.93
C LEU A 654 -25.20 -11.65 -20.71
N GLU A 655 -26.48 -11.37 -20.91
CA GLU A 655 -27.02 -10.04 -20.74
C GLU A 655 -27.19 -9.65 -19.27
N THR A 656 -27.05 -8.35 -19.00
CA THR A 656 -27.21 -7.78 -17.65
C THR A 656 -28.61 -8.04 -17.08
N SER A 657 -29.65 -8.07 -17.92
CA SER A 657 -31.02 -8.41 -17.51
C SER A 657 -31.10 -9.82 -16.90
N SER A 658 -30.34 -10.78 -17.43
CA SER A 658 -30.34 -12.15 -16.94
C SER A 658 -29.62 -12.32 -15.60
N TYR A 659 -28.60 -11.49 -15.33
CA TYR A 659 -28.06 -11.34 -13.97
C TYR A 659 -29.14 -10.89 -12.97
N TYR A 660 -29.95 -9.89 -13.33
CA TYR A 660 -31.01 -9.40 -12.45
C TYR A 660 -32.14 -10.43 -12.27
N ASN A 661 -32.57 -11.10 -13.34
CA ASN A 661 -33.55 -12.20 -13.26
C ASN A 661 -33.09 -13.30 -12.31
N TYR A 662 -31.83 -13.71 -12.40
CA TYR A 662 -31.21 -14.65 -11.47
C TYR A 662 -31.25 -14.12 -10.03
N THR A 663 -30.85 -12.86 -9.83
CA THR A 663 -30.78 -12.24 -8.50
C THR A 663 -32.16 -12.16 -7.85
N TYR A 664 -33.21 -11.75 -8.59
CA TYR A 664 -34.59 -11.77 -8.12
C TYR A 664 -35.06 -13.19 -7.77
N ASN A 665 -34.86 -14.15 -8.68
CA ASN A 665 -35.24 -15.54 -8.45
C ASN A 665 -34.55 -16.16 -7.23
N ARG A 666 -33.28 -15.82 -6.99
CA ARG A 666 -32.53 -16.22 -5.81
C ARG A 666 -33.13 -15.57 -4.56
N ASN A 667 -33.33 -14.26 -4.58
CA ASN A 667 -33.78 -13.49 -3.42
C ASN A 667 -35.18 -13.92 -2.96
N ASP A 668 -36.08 -14.26 -3.88
CA ASP A 668 -37.44 -14.72 -3.56
C ASP A 668 -37.46 -16.04 -2.78
N ARG A 669 -36.43 -16.88 -2.96
CA ARG A 669 -36.33 -18.22 -2.37
C ARG A 669 -35.34 -18.33 -1.23
N LEU A 670 -34.73 -17.22 -0.81
CA LEU A 670 -33.68 -17.21 0.20
C LEU A 670 -34.25 -17.50 1.59
N LEU A 671 -33.59 -18.38 2.34
CA LEU A 671 -33.98 -18.86 3.67
C LEU A 671 -32.85 -18.72 4.70
N SER A 672 -31.88 -17.85 4.41
CA SER A 672 -30.70 -17.58 5.24
C SER A 672 -30.50 -16.09 5.43
N GLY A 673 -29.62 -15.72 6.36
CA GLY A 673 -29.36 -14.32 6.73
C GLY A 673 -30.65 -13.62 7.15
N ASN A 674 -30.87 -12.42 6.60
CA ASN A 674 -32.06 -11.61 6.88
C ASN A 674 -33.36 -12.22 6.34
N SER A 675 -33.29 -13.22 5.44
CA SER A 675 -34.47 -13.87 4.87
C SER A 675 -34.86 -15.16 5.60
N LYS A 676 -34.19 -15.52 6.70
CA LYS A 676 -34.50 -16.74 7.46
C LYS A 676 -35.94 -16.82 7.96
N SER A 677 -36.56 -15.67 8.23
CA SER A 677 -37.96 -15.55 8.68
C SER A 677 -38.99 -15.91 7.61
N ARG A 678 -38.58 -16.09 6.35
CA ARG A 678 -39.47 -16.52 5.26
C ARG A 678 -39.78 -18.02 5.30
N PHE A 679 -39.01 -18.78 6.07
CA PHE A 679 -39.32 -20.19 6.32
C PHE A 679 -40.65 -20.30 7.08
N ASN A 680 -41.56 -21.14 6.59
CA ASN A 680 -42.90 -21.29 7.15
C ASN A 680 -43.47 -22.69 6.88
N THR A 681 -44.71 -22.95 7.32
CA THR A 681 -45.35 -24.27 7.27
C THR A 681 -45.60 -24.80 5.85
N ASN A 682 -45.63 -23.94 4.81
CA ASN A 682 -45.75 -24.37 3.42
C ASN A 682 -44.50 -25.07 2.86
N MET A 683 -43.42 -25.15 3.67
CA MET A 683 -42.18 -25.84 3.32
C MET A 683 -42.26 -27.37 3.48
N ASN A 684 -43.36 -27.91 4.01
CA ASN A 684 -43.61 -29.35 4.04
C ASN A 684 -43.46 -29.97 2.64
N GLY A 685 -42.69 -31.05 2.55
CA GLY A 685 -42.46 -31.73 1.26
C GLY A 685 -41.57 -30.95 0.27
N LYS A 686 -41.04 -29.77 0.62
CA LYS A 686 -40.13 -29.00 -0.24
C LYS A 686 -38.67 -29.43 -0.06
N LYS A 687 -37.82 -29.08 -1.03
CA LYS A 687 -36.37 -29.24 -0.93
C LYS A 687 -35.73 -27.91 -0.57
N ILE A 688 -34.70 -27.95 0.26
CA ILE A 688 -33.84 -26.81 0.57
C ILE A 688 -32.38 -27.16 0.28
N GLU A 689 -31.61 -26.16 -0.13
CA GLU A 689 -30.19 -26.29 -0.44
C GLU A 689 -29.38 -25.40 0.48
N LEU A 690 -28.43 -25.99 1.22
CA LEU A 690 -27.31 -25.27 1.84
C LEU A 690 -26.12 -25.30 0.88
N ARG A 691 -25.68 -24.13 0.44
CA ARG A 691 -24.54 -23.98 -0.48
C ARG A 691 -23.48 -23.05 0.08
N THR A 692 -22.22 -23.44 -0.08
CA THR A 692 -21.06 -22.53 0.07
C THR A 692 -19.92 -22.95 -0.85
N VAL A 693 -18.94 -22.08 -1.00
CA VAL A 693 -17.73 -22.26 -1.81
C VAL A 693 -16.53 -22.27 -0.88
N ILE A 694 -15.73 -23.33 -0.98
CA ILE A 694 -14.57 -23.56 -0.13
C ILE A 694 -13.31 -23.62 -0.98
N GLN A 695 -12.29 -22.88 -0.59
CA GLN A 695 -10.95 -22.95 -1.15
C GLN A 695 -9.98 -23.52 -0.11
N ASN A 696 -9.38 -24.66 -0.43
CA ASN A 696 -8.24 -25.17 0.30
C ASN A 696 -6.99 -24.37 -0.04
N ILE A 697 -6.33 -23.84 0.97
CA ILE A 697 -5.11 -23.05 0.82
C ILE A 697 -3.86 -23.95 0.80
N SER A 698 -3.98 -25.22 1.18
CA SER A 698 -2.90 -26.21 1.15
C SER A 698 -2.67 -26.79 -0.25
N ASP A 699 -1.40 -26.89 -0.66
CA ASP A 699 -0.95 -27.60 -1.86
C ASP A 699 -0.57 -29.07 -1.57
N LYS A 700 -0.68 -29.50 -0.30
CA LYS A 700 -0.20 -30.81 0.18
C LYS A 700 -1.30 -31.68 0.75
N ASN A 701 -2.19 -31.10 1.54
CA ASN A 701 -3.17 -31.83 2.33
C ASN A 701 -4.58 -31.54 1.80
N ALA A 702 -5.27 -32.56 1.31
CA ALA A 702 -6.71 -32.45 1.08
C ALA A 702 -7.41 -32.34 2.43
N ARG A 703 -8.57 -31.68 2.45
CA ARG A 703 -9.36 -31.45 3.66
C ARG A 703 -10.71 -32.12 3.52
N GLN A 704 -11.36 -32.42 4.64
CA GLN A 704 -12.71 -32.98 4.63
C GLN A 704 -13.57 -32.15 5.58
N LEU A 705 -14.68 -31.62 5.06
CA LEU A 705 -15.58 -30.76 5.82
C LEU A 705 -16.96 -31.40 5.93
N LYS A 706 -17.62 -31.17 7.06
CA LYS A 706 -18.94 -31.72 7.36
C LYS A 706 -19.97 -30.60 7.43
N PHE A 707 -21.01 -30.69 6.62
CA PHE A 707 -22.14 -29.76 6.63
C PHE A 707 -23.26 -30.40 7.41
N LYS A 708 -23.78 -29.69 8.40
CA LYS A 708 -24.97 -30.06 9.17
C LYS A 708 -26.04 -29.02 8.91
N MET A 709 -27.27 -29.45 8.64
CA MET A 709 -28.42 -28.58 8.46
C MET A 709 -29.63 -29.17 9.18
N TRP A 710 -30.42 -28.34 9.84
CA TRP A 710 -31.62 -28.77 10.54
C TRP A 710 -32.67 -27.66 10.59
N ILE A 711 -33.92 -28.04 10.86
CA ILE A 711 -35.01 -27.10 11.07
C ILE A 711 -35.13 -26.82 12.56
N LYS A 712 -35.14 -25.55 12.93
CA LYS A 712 -35.09 -25.04 14.30
C LYS A 712 -36.41 -24.34 14.63
N HIS A 713 -37.07 -24.78 15.69
CA HIS A 713 -38.22 -24.10 16.27
C HIS A 713 -37.83 -22.76 16.90
N SER A 714 -38.81 -21.89 17.15
CA SER A 714 -38.59 -20.58 17.79
C SER A 714 -37.97 -20.67 19.19
N ASP A 715 -38.23 -21.77 19.92
CA ASP A 715 -37.63 -22.08 21.23
C ASP A 715 -36.19 -22.63 21.14
N GLY A 716 -35.71 -22.88 19.91
CA GLY A 716 -34.39 -23.39 19.61
C GLY A 716 -34.25 -24.92 19.50
N SER A 717 -35.31 -25.67 19.78
CA SER A 717 -35.33 -27.13 19.59
C SER A 717 -35.37 -27.52 18.11
N VAL A 718 -34.99 -28.77 17.79
CA VAL A 718 -35.02 -29.29 16.42
C VAL A 718 -36.43 -29.79 16.10
N ALA A 719 -37.00 -29.34 14.98
CA ALA A 719 -38.32 -29.81 14.53
C ALA A 719 -38.32 -31.30 14.19
N THR A 720 -39.49 -31.95 14.23
CA THR A 720 -39.63 -33.39 13.95
C THR A 720 -40.65 -33.69 12.85
N ASP A 721 -40.61 -34.91 12.32
CA ASP A 721 -41.72 -35.49 11.56
C ASP A 721 -42.82 -36.03 12.50
N SER A 722 -43.87 -36.61 11.93
CA SER A 722 -44.98 -37.19 12.69
C SER A 722 -44.59 -38.39 13.57
N SER A 723 -43.44 -39.01 13.28
CA SER A 723 -42.88 -40.15 14.03
C SER A 723 -41.88 -39.72 15.10
N GLY A 724 -41.64 -38.41 15.26
CA GLY A 724 -40.70 -37.86 16.22
C GLY A 724 -39.24 -37.88 15.77
N ASN A 725 -38.95 -38.19 14.49
CA ASN A 725 -37.58 -38.13 13.98
C ASN A 725 -37.16 -36.67 13.77
N PRO A 726 -35.94 -36.26 14.19
CA PRO A 726 -35.47 -34.90 14.02
C PRO A 726 -35.24 -34.56 12.55
N LEU A 727 -35.71 -33.38 12.13
CA LEU A 727 -35.55 -32.83 10.79
C LEU A 727 -34.15 -32.24 10.62
N GLN A 728 -33.17 -33.11 10.44
CA GLN A 728 -31.77 -32.78 10.25
C GLN A 728 -31.09 -33.67 9.23
N THR A 729 -29.99 -33.19 8.66
CA THR A 729 -29.15 -33.95 7.75
C THR A 729 -27.68 -33.52 7.87
N VAL A 730 -26.79 -34.43 7.50
CA VAL A 730 -25.34 -34.24 7.52
C VAL A 730 -24.74 -34.77 6.23
N GLN A 731 -23.88 -33.99 5.59
CA GLN A 731 -23.12 -34.42 4.42
C GLN A 731 -21.65 -34.06 4.57
N THR A 732 -20.78 -34.96 4.13
CA THR A 732 -19.33 -34.76 4.16
C THR A 732 -18.81 -34.47 2.74
N PHE A 733 -17.93 -33.49 2.62
CA PHE A 733 -17.34 -33.04 1.36
C PHE A 733 -15.82 -33.12 1.41
N ASP A 734 -15.23 -33.73 0.39
CA ASP A 734 -13.78 -33.72 0.18
C ASP A 734 -13.37 -32.46 -0.58
N ILE A 735 -12.45 -31.69 0.02
CA ILE A 735 -11.93 -30.45 -0.52
C ILE A 735 -10.52 -30.71 -1.09
N PRO A 736 -10.34 -30.59 -2.41
CA PRO A 736 -9.08 -30.92 -3.06
C PRO A 736 -7.95 -29.98 -2.63
N VAL A 737 -6.70 -30.37 -2.85
CA VAL A 737 -5.54 -29.48 -2.70
C VAL A 737 -5.46 -28.44 -3.81
N TRP A 738 -4.83 -27.31 -3.49
CA TRP A 738 -4.47 -26.28 -4.46
C TRP A 738 -3.17 -26.65 -5.19
N ASN A 739 -3.28 -27.51 -6.21
CA ASN A 739 -2.14 -28.14 -6.91
C ASN A 739 -1.15 -27.17 -7.57
N ASP A 740 -1.58 -25.97 -7.88
CA ASP A 740 -0.83 -24.94 -8.58
C ASP A 740 -0.62 -23.69 -7.71
N LYS A 741 -0.74 -23.82 -6.39
CA LYS A 741 -0.45 -22.76 -5.41
C LYS A 741 0.85 -22.00 -5.73
N ALA A 742 1.92 -22.73 -6.04
CA ALA A 742 3.24 -22.16 -6.36
C ALA A 742 3.26 -21.29 -7.63
N ASN A 743 2.26 -21.41 -8.51
CA ASN A 743 2.13 -20.59 -9.72
C ASN A 743 1.24 -19.36 -9.51
N PHE A 744 0.47 -19.32 -8.42
CA PHE A 744 -0.46 -18.25 -8.11
C PHE A 744 0.19 -17.28 -7.14
N TRP A 745 0.79 -16.22 -7.70
CA TRP A 745 1.20 -15.02 -6.97
C TRP A 745 1.85 -15.29 -5.59
N PRO A 746 3.01 -15.99 -5.53
CA PRO A 746 3.74 -16.16 -4.27
C PRO A 746 4.25 -14.81 -3.71
N LEU A 747 4.68 -14.80 -2.45
CA LEU A 747 5.33 -13.63 -1.83
C LEU A 747 6.51 -13.14 -2.70
N GLY A 748 6.62 -11.82 -2.90
CA GLY A 748 7.60 -11.20 -3.79
C GLY A 748 7.27 -11.30 -5.29
N ALA A 749 6.22 -12.03 -5.69
CA ALA A 749 5.79 -12.08 -7.09
C ALA A 749 4.83 -10.95 -7.46
N LEU A 750 5.15 -10.27 -8.56
CA LEU A 750 4.38 -9.18 -9.17
C LEU A 750 3.42 -9.67 -10.29
N ASP A 751 3.60 -10.89 -10.82
CA ASP A 751 2.69 -11.52 -11.81
C ASP A 751 2.52 -13.03 -11.53
N HIS A 752 1.37 -13.60 -11.90
CA HIS A 752 1.04 -15.01 -11.68
C HIS A 752 1.20 -15.79 -12.98
N ILE A 753 1.60 -17.06 -12.90
CA ILE A 753 1.90 -17.88 -14.08
C ILE A 753 0.75 -18.84 -14.33
N LYS A 754 -0.25 -18.45 -15.15
CA LYS A 754 -1.35 -19.34 -15.62
C LYS A 754 -1.83 -20.34 -14.55
N SER A 755 -2.47 -19.81 -13.51
CA SER A 755 -3.10 -20.62 -12.47
C SER A 755 -4.51 -21.06 -12.89
N ASP A 756 -4.88 -22.29 -12.53
CA ASP A 756 -6.25 -22.76 -12.59
C ASP A 756 -7.04 -22.18 -11.41
N PHE A 757 -7.98 -21.29 -11.73
CA PHE A 757 -8.90 -20.68 -10.77
C PHE A 757 -9.52 -21.72 -9.81
N ASN A 758 -9.85 -22.91 -10.33
CA ASN A 758 -10.66 -23.92 -9.64
C ASN A 758 -9.83 -24.96 -8.87
N SER A 759 -8.51 -24.87 -8.92
CA SER A 759 -7.62 -25.77 -8.21
C SER A 759 -7.69 -25.50 -6.70
N GLY A 760 -7.95 -26.56 -5.93
CA GLY A 760 -8.23 -26.46 -4.50
C GLY A 760 -9.61 -25.89 -4.16
N LEU A 761 -10.44 -25.56 -5.16
CA LEU A 761 -11.76 -24.96 -4.98
C LEU A 761 -12.86 -26.02 -5.12
N LYS A 762 -13.86 -25.96 -4.24
CA LYS A 762 -15.04 -26.82 -4.28
C LYS A 762 -16.30 -26.02 -3.97
N SER A 763 -17.29 -26.07 -4.87
CA SER A 763 -18.68 -25.71 -4.54
C SER A 763 -19.34 -26.89 -3.83
N CYS A 764 -19.75 -26.70 -2.58
CA CYS A 764 -20.39 -27.72 -1.75
C CYS A 764 -21.87 -27.38 -1.64
N SER A 765 -22.72 -28.34 -2.01
CA SER A 765 -24.18 -28.21 -2.00
C SER A 765 -24.76 -29.43 -1.31
N LEU A 766 -25.46 -29.18 -0.20
CA LEU A 766 -26.22 -30.16 0.55
C LEU A 766 -27.70 -29.88 0.29
N ILE A 767 -28.39 -30.85 -0.31
CA ILE A 767 -29.83 -30.75 -0.61
C ILE A 767 -30.59 -31.66 0.36
N TYR A 768 -31.55 -31.09 1.07
CA TYR A 768 -32.41 -31.81 2.00
C TYR A 768 -33.86 -31.78 1.54
N GLN A 769 -34.50 -32.95 1.56
CA GLN A 769 -35.93 -33.11 1.33
C GLN A 769 -36.64 -33.05 2.68
N ILE A 770 -37.43 -32.00 2.91
CA ILE A 770 -38.27 -31.90 4.09
C ILE A 770 -39.38 -32.95 3.94
N PRO A 771 -39.66 -33.78 4.97
CA PRO A 771 -40.78 -34.71 4.94
C PRO A 771 -42.11 -33.99 4.70
N SER A 772 -43.05 -34.64 4.00
CA SER A 772 -44.38 -34.06 3.75
C SER A 772 -45.22 -33.93 5.04
N ASP A 773 -44.95 -34.79 6.01
CA ASP A 773 -45.59 -34.86 7.34
C ASP A 773 -44.78 -34.15 8.45
N ALA A 774 -43.83 -33.30 8.06
CA ALA A 774 -43.06 -32.46 8.99
C ALA A 774 -43.99 -31.63 9.89
N GLN A 775 -43.68 -31.59 11.19
CA GLN A 775 -44.45 -30.83 12.19
C GLN A 775 -43.95 -29.38 12.30
N LEU A 776 -43.98 -28.65 11.18
CA LEU A 776 -43.53 -27.25 11.13
C LEU A 776 -44.50 -26.31 11.83
N LYS A 777 -43.97 -25.26 12.45
CA LYS A 777 -44.72 -24.19 13.13
C LYS A 777 -44.39 -22.82 12.53
N SER A 778 -45.28 -21.86 12.72
CA SER A 778 -44.99 -20.46 12.40
C SER A 778 -43.82 -19.96 13.24
N GLY A 779 -42.82 -19.35 12.60
CA GLY A 779 -41.59 -18.88 13.25
C GLY A 779 -40.43 -19.89 13.24
N ASP A 780 -40.62 -21.09 12.69
CA ASP A 780 -39.51 -22.02 12.44
C ASP A 780 -38.50 -21.43 11.45
N THR A 781 -37.23 -21.83 11.57
CA THR A 781 -36.13 -21.35 10.71
C THR A 781 -35.21 -22.50 10.33
N VAL A 782 -34.36 -22.29 9.31
CA VAL A 782 -33.28 -23.24 8.98
C VAL A 782 -32.00 -22.82 9.68
N ALA A 783 -31.37 -23.76 10.38
CA ALA A 783 -30.06 -23.59 10.98
C ALA A 783 -29.05 -24.54 10.35
N PHE A 784 -27.76 -24.15 10.34
CA PHE A 784 -26.71 -24.96 9.75
C PHE A 784 -25.34 -24.72 10.39
N GLN A 785 -24.42 -25.66 10.17
CA GLN A 785 -23.01 -25.55 10.52
C GLN A 785 -22.13 -26.16 9.42
N VAL A 786 -21.05 -25.47 9.10
CA VAL A 786 -19.91 -25.96 8.32
C VAL A 786 -18.79 -26.26 9.31
N LEU A 787 -18.43 -27.54 9.43
CA LEU A 787 -17.48 -28.03 10.42
C LEU A 787 -16.19 -28.51 9.75
N ASP A 788 -15.05 -28.22 10.38
CA ASP A 788 -13.78 -28.86 10.03
C ASP A 788 -13.71 -30.32 10.51
N GLU A 789 -12.63 -31.01 10.14
CA GLU A 789 -12.39 -32.40 10.56
C GLU A 789 -12.28 -32.61 12.08
N ASN A 790 -12.00 -31.55 12.85
CA ASN A 790 -11.90 -31.57 14.30
C ASN A 790 -13.23 -31.21 14.99
N GLY A 791 -14.26 -30.86 14.21
CA GLY A 791 -15.56 -30.42 14.72
C GLY A 791 -15.64 -28.93 15.06
N ASN A 792 -14.66 -28.12 14.67
CA ASN A 792 -14.73 -26.66 14.84
C ASN A 792 -15.70 -26.06 13.82
N VAL A 793 -16.50 -25.09 14.26
CA VAL A 793 -17.43 -24.35 13.39
C VAL A 793 -16.66 -23.32 12.58
N LEU A 794 -16.65 -23.50 11.26
CA LEU A 794 -16.07 -22.56 10.30
C LEU A 794 -17.08 -21.50 9.82
N ALA A 795 -18.35 -21.88 9.74
CA ALA A 795 -19.48 -21.00 9.44
C ALA A 795 -20.78 -21.63 9.94
N ASP A 796 -21.78 -20.81 10.22
CA ASP A 796 -23.11 -21.18 10.71
C ASP A 796 -24.20 -20.23 10.20
N ASP A 797 -25.43 -20.42 10.65
CA ASP A 797 -26.61 -19.65 10.25
C ASP A 797 -26.58 -18.18 10.69
N ASN A 798 -25.66 -17.78 11.57
CA ASN A 798 -25.47 -16.40 11.97
C ASN A 798 -24.31 -15.71 11.24
N THR A 799 -23.52 -16.45 10.44
CA THR A 799 -22.32 -15.93 9.79
C THR A 799 -22.60 -14.73 8.86
N GLU A 800 -23.74 -14.72 8.15
CA GLU A 800 -24.11 -13.59 7.29
C GLU A 800 -24.52 -12.34 8.09
N THR A 801 -25.19 -12.51 9.23
CA THR A 801 -25.66 -11.42 10.10
C THR A 801 -24.75 -11.21 11.32
N GLN A 802 -23.53 -11.73 11.26
CA GLN A 802 -22.57 -11.70 12.34
C GLN A 802 -22.27 -10.25 12.75
N ARG A 803 -22.46 -9.94 14.03
CA ARG A 803 -22.02 -8.66 14.60
C ARG A 803 -20.50 -8.64 14.69
N TYR A 804 -19.90 -7.52 14.32
CA TYR A 804 -18.47 -7.25 14.51
C TYR A 804 -18.26 -6.33 15.71
N THR A 805 -17.09 -6.45 16.33
CA THR A 805 -16.65 -5.62 17.45
C THR A 805 -15.21 -5.19 17.25
N THR A 806 -14.84 -4.03 17.80
CA THR A 806 -13.49 -3.47 17.64
C THR A 806 -12.52 -4.01 18.68
N VAL A 807 -11.30 -4.29 18.22
CA VAL A 807 -10.16 -4.64 19.07
C VAL A 807 -8.95 -3.81 18.69
N SER A 808 -8.21 -3.36 19.70
CA SER A 808 -7.00 -2.55 19.54
C SER A 808 -5.79 -3.30 20.08
N ILE A 809 -4.72 -3.34 19.30
CA ILE A 809 -3.39 -3.80 19.73
C ILE A 809 -2.61 -2.58 20.21
N GLN A 810 -1.82 -2.72 21.27
CA GLN A 810 -0.89 -1.69 21.74
C GLN A 810 0.42 -2.31 22.23
N TYR A 811 1.50 -1.53 22.21
CA TYR A 811 2.83 -1.93 22.65
C TYR A 811 3.35 -0.93 23.67
N LYS A 812 3.88 -1.44 24.79
CA LYS A 812 4.37 -0.62 25.90
C LYS A 812 5.66 -1.20 26.48
N PHE A 813 6.45 -0.35 27.09
CA PHE A 813 7.50 -0.80 28.00
C PHE A 813 6.90 -1.39 29.28
N GLU A 814 7.69 -2.13 30.06
CA GLU A 814 7.24 -2.74 31.32
C GLU A 814 6.66 -1.73 32.32
N ASP A 815 7.20 -0.51 32.34
CA ASP A 815 6.75 0.62 33.15
C ASP A 815 5.46 1.28 32.66
N GLY A 816 4.92 0.82 31.51
CA GLY A 816 3.70 1.32 30.90
C GLY A 816 3.88 2.51 29.94
N SER A 817 5.11 2.99 29.73
CA SER A 817 5.41 4.02 28.73
C SER A 817 5.30 3.49 27.30
N GLU A 818 5.03 4.37 26.33
CA GLU A 818 4.87 3.99 24.93
C GLU A 818 6.22 3.68 24.27
N ILE A 819 6.26 2.64 23.44
CA ILE A 819 7.46 2.34 22.65
C ILE A 819 7.43 3.22 21.38
N PRO A 820 8.47 4.05 21.13
CA PRO A 820 8.52 4.92 19.95
C PRO A 820 8.27 4.16 18.63
N ASN A 821 7.54 4.78 17.71
CA ASN A 821 7.19 4.25 16.40
C ASN A 821 6.56 2.83 16.38
N THR A 822 5.82 2.44 17.43
CA THR A 822 5.10 1.15 17.49
C THR A 822 3.59 1.32 17.61
N ALA A 823 3.03 2.35 16.98
CA ALA A 823 1.59 2.61 17.06
C ALA A 823 0.78 1.37 16.67
N GLY A 824 -0.02 0.87 17.61
CA GLY A 824 -0.78 -0.35 17.40
C GLY A 824 -1.97 -0.16 16.46
N GLY A 825 -2.62 -1.26 16.08
CA GLY A 825 -3.74 -1.27 15.15
C GLY A 825 -5.10 -1.40 15.83
N THR A 826 -6.12 -0.76 15.28
CA THR A 826 -7.53 -1.06 15.63
C THR A 826 -8.22 -1.70 14.44
N PHE A 827 -8.81 -2.86 14.64
CA PHE A 827 -9.51 -3.61 13.61
C PHE A 827 -10.77 -4.27 14.16
N THR A 828 -11.58 -4.85 13.28
CA THR A 828 -12.85 -5.49 13.67
C THR A 828 -12.74 -6.99 13.59
N VAL A 829 -13.37 -7.68 14.56
CA VAL A 829 -13.49 -9.14 14.60
C VAL A 829 -14.94 -9.54 14.88
N PRO A 830 -15.37 -10.76 14.51
CA PRO A 830 -16.67 -11.28 14.91
C PRO A 830 -16.86 -11.23 16.44
N TYR A 831 -18.05 -10.83 16.89
CA TYR A 831 -18.41 -10.87 18.30
C TYR A 831 -18.20 -12.26 18.91
N GLY A 832 -17.53 -12.31 20.07
CA GLY A 832 -17.17 -13.55 20.77
C GLY A 832 -15.87 -14.21 20.30
N THR A 833 -15.19 -13.65 19.28
CA THR A 833 -13.89 -14.15 18.80
C THR A 833 -12.89 -14.22 19.96
N LYS A 834 -12.13 -15.31 20.03
CA LYS A 834 -10.93 -15.38 20.88
C LYS A 834 -9.72 -15.13 19.99
N LEU A 835 -8.95 -14.09 20.30
CA LEU A 835 -7.73 -13.78 19.57
C LEU A 835 -6.60 -14.75 19.97
N ASP A 836 -6.12 -15.51 19.00
CA ASP A 836 -4.92 -16.36 19.11
C ASP A 836 -3.79 -15.72 18.27
N LEU A 837 -3.14 -14.72 18.85
CA LEU A 837 -2.03 -14.00 18.24
C LEU A 837 -0.74 -14.38 18.97
N THR A 838 0.28 -14.81 18.23
CA THR A 838 1.59 -15.07 18.83
C THR A 838 2.35 -13.75 18.97
N PRO A 839 2.79 -13.35 20.18
CA PRO A 839 3.60 -12.15 20.36
C PRO A 839 4.96 -12.30 19.66
N ALA A 840 5.45 -11.20 19.07
CA ALA A 840 6.80 -11.16 18.53
C ALA A 840 7.80 -11.31 19.69
N LYS A 841 8.75 -12.25 19.58
CA LYS A 841 9.78 -12.43 20.62
C LYS A 841 10.63 -11.19 20.83
N THR A 842 10.89 -10.50 19.72
CA THR A 842 11.63 -9.25 19.67
C THR A 842 10.85 -8.26 18.81
N LEU A 843 10.78 -7.03 19.28
CA LEU A 843 10.22 -5.88 18.56
C LEU A 843 11.35 -4.86 18.48
N TYR A 844 11.91 -4.64 17.29
CA TYR A 844 13.21 -3.97 17.15
C TYR A 844 14.26 -4.64 18.07
N ASP A 845 14.93 -3.87 18.92
CA ASP A 845 15.89 -4.36 19.92
C ASP A 845 15.27 -4.68 21.29
N TYR A 846 13.93 -4.63 21.41
CA TYR A 846 13.21 -4.87 22.66
C TYR A 846 12.76 -6.33 22.79
N GLU A 847 12.86 -6.91 23.99
CA GLU A 847 12.48 -8.30 24.29
C GLU A 847 11.07 -8.37 24.90
N PHE A 848 10.25 -9.30 24.41
CA PHE A 848 8.90 -9.52 24.92
C PHE A 848 8.88 -10.04 26.36
N ILE A 849 7.95 -9.51 27.17
CA ILE A 849 7.77 -9.87 28.59
C ILE A 849 6.46 -10.62 28.79
N LYS A 850 5.34 -9.96 28.49
CA LYS A 850 3.98 -10.44 28.77
C LYS A 850 2.96 -9.79 27.85
N VAL A 851 1.76 -10.37 27.81
CA VAL A 851 0.60 -9.83 27.08
C VAL A 851 -0.62 -9.80 27.99
N ASP A 852 -1.33 -8.68 27.98
CA ASP A 852 -2.62 -8.51 28.63
C ASP A 852 -3.74 -8.53 27.58
N GLY A 853 -4.90 -9.11 27.92
CA GLY A 853 -6.11 -9.07 27.08
C GLY A 853 -6.24 -10.18 26.02
N LEU A 854 -5.19 -10.98 25.76
CA LEU A 854 -5.22 -12.08 24.79
C LEU A 854 -6.04 -13.29 25.28
N ASN A 855 -6.50 -14.16 24.37
CA ASN A 855 -7.21 -15.41 24.65
C ASN A 855 -8.56 -15.29 25.42
N LYS A 856 -9.07 -14.07 25.58
CA LYS A 856 -10.42 -13.80 26.11
C LYS A 856 -11.42 -13.58 24.97
N PRO A 857 -12.69 -14.04 25.09
CA PRO A 857 -13.72 -13.70 24.12
C PRO A 857 -13.94 -12.19 24.05
N ILE A 858 -13.89 -11.62 22.84
CA ILE A 858 -14.16 -10.19 22.62
C ILE A 858 -15.67 -9.96 22.58
N VAL A 859 -16.24 -9.40 23.64
CA VAL A 859 -17.69 -9.22 23.81
C VAL A 859 -18.12 -7.74 23.92
N SER A 860 -17.19 -6.82 23.78
CA SER A 860 -17.43 -5.37 23.84
C SER A 860 -16.49 -4.61 22.92
N ASP A 861 -16.99 -3.50 22.37
CA ASP A 861 -16.20 -2.60 21.53
C ASP A 861 -15.07 -1.93 22.32
N GLY A 862 -13.93 -1.72 21.68
CA GLY A 862 -12.76 -1.07 22.26
C GLY A 862 -11.93 -1.98 23.18
N THR A 863 -12.06 -3.30 23.05
CA THR A 863 -11.19 -4.22 23.80
C THR A 863 -9.73 -3.99 23.41
N VAL A 864 -8.83 -3.87 24.39
CA VAL A 864 -7.41 -3.60 24.15
C VAL A 864 -6.57 -4.84 24.53
N VAL A 865 -5.66 -5.22 23.63
CA VAL A 865 -4.61 -6.20 23.86
C VAL A 865 -3.28 -5.46 23.91
N THR A 866 -2.57 -5.58 25.03
CA THR A 866 -1.32 -4.83 25.27
C THR A 866 -0.15 -5.80 25.39
N TYR A 867 0.85 -5.63 24.52
CA TYR A 867 2.12 -6.37 24.58
C TYR A 867 3.18 -5.51 25.28
N TYR A 868 3.87 -6.11 26.25
CA TYR A 868 4.91 -5.44 27.03
C TYR A 868 6.30 -5.92 26.63
N TYR A 869 7.23 -4.99 26.47
CA TYR A 869 8.63 -5.25 26.12
C TYR A 869 9.60 -4.54 27.07
N LYS A 870 10.86 -4.99 27.11
CA LYS A 870 11.98 -4.34 27.82
C LYS A 870 13.18 -4.13 26.90
N ASN A 871 14.04 -3.18 27.25
CA ASN A 871 15.31 -2.98 26.56
C ASN A 871 16.27 -4.15 26.84
N LYS A 872 16.90 -4.68 25.79
CA LYS A 872 17.87 -5.77 25.88
C LYS A 872 19.21 -5.32 26.50
N ASN A 873 19.52 -4.02 26.44
CA ASN A 873 20.80 -3.44 26.80
C ASN A 873 20.70 -2.36 27.89
N GLU A 874 19.78 -2.48 28.85
CA GLU A 874 19.83 -1.57 30.01
C GLU A 874 21.12 -1.80 30.81
N GLU A 875 22.14 -0.98 30.53
CA GLU A 875 23.19 -0.65 31.47
C GLU A 875 22.49 -0.01 32.67
N HIS A 876 22.29 -0.82 33.71
CA HIS A 876 21.81 -0.33 34.99
C HIS A 876 22.81 0.70 35.54
N THR A 877 22.29 1.75 36.16
CA THR A 877 23.09 2.69 36.93
C THR A 877 23.70 1.95 38.12
N HIS A 878 25.02 2.02 38.30
CA HIS A 878 25.68 1.33 39.41
C HIS A 878 25.27 1.95 40.75
N ASN A 879 24.42 1.25 41.49
CA ASN A 879 24.10 1.63 42.86
C ASN A 879 25.17 1.00 43.78
N LEU A 880 26.12 1.82 44.20
CA LEU A 880 27.36 1.38 44.84
C LEU A 880 27.27 1.45 46.36
N THR A 881 27.45 0.30 47.01
CA THR A 881 27.55 0.19 48.47
C THR A 881 29.02 0.09 48.89
N LEU A 882 29.46 0.94 49.83
CA LEU A 882 30.81 0.91 50.38
C LEU A 882 31.00 -0.28 51.32
N VAL A 883 32.00 -1.11 51.03
CA VAL A 883 32.60 -2.07 51.97
C VAL A 883 33.80 -1.41 52.64
N ALA A 884 33.66 -1.07 53.92
CA ALA A 884 34.72 -0.42 54.69
C ALA A 884 35.94 -1.33 54.89
N ALA A 885 37.12 -0.73 55.07
CA ALA A 885 38.35 -1.45 55.36
C ALA A 885 38.27 -2.16 56.74
N LYS A 886 38.83 -3.37 56.81
CA LYS A 886 38.89 -4.19 58.04
C LYS A 886 40.31 -4.72 58.25
N ALA A 887 40.88 -4.52 59.43
CA ALA A 887 42.21 -5.04 59.76
C ALA A 887 42.22 -6.57 59.90
N ALA A 888 43.35 -7.21 59.59
CA ALA A 888 43.54 -8.66 59.72
C ALA A 888 43.83 -9.08 61.19
N THR A 889 43.34 -10.25 61.59
CA THR A 889 43.56 -10.87 62.93
C THR A 889 44.36 -12.18 62.80
N CYS A 890 44.59 -12.89 63.91
CA CYS A 890 45.36 -14.16 63.91
C CYS A 890 44.72 -15.28 63.05
N THR A 891 43.39 -15.27 62.89
CA THR A 891 42.62 -16.25 62.09
C THR A 891 41.93 -15.66 60.86
N THR A 892 41.68 -14.36 60.83
CA THR A 892 40.80 -13.75 59.81
C THR A 892 41.57 -12.75 58.96
N ALA A 893 41.51 -12.95 57.64
CA ALA A 893 42.02 -12.00 56.66
C ALA A 893 41.23 -10.67 56.74
N GLY A 894 41.94 -9.55 56.70
CA GLY A 894 41.36 -8.21 56.57
C GLY A 894 41.08 -7.83 55.10
N ASN A 895 40.64 -6.60 54.87
CA ASN A 895 40.47 -6.03 53.53
C ASN A 895 40.69 -4.51 53.51
N SER A 896 41.13 -3.96 52.37
CA SER A 896 41.05 -2.52 52.09
C SER A 896 39.60 -2.12 51.74
N ALA A 897 39.29 -0.82 51.76
CA ALA A 897 37.94 -0.34 51.40
C ALA A 897 37.69 -0.47 49.88
N TYR A 898 36.47 -0.86 49.49
CA TYR A 898 36.03 -0.96 48.08
C TYR A 898 34.51 -0.84 47.98
N TYR A 899 33.97 -0.62 46.79
CA TYR A 899 32.53 -0.50 46.55
C TYR A 899 32.00 -1.71 45.77
N THR A 900 30.78 -2.17 46.08
CA THR A 900 30.08 -3.25 45.36
C THR A 900 28.80 -2.73 44.75
N CYS A 901 28.48 -3.12 43.52
CA CYS A 901 27.22 -2.77 42.88
C CYS A 901 26.12 -3.77 43.24
N ASP A 902 24.97 -3.30 43.73
CA ASP A 902 23.85 -4.18 44.10
C ASP A 902 23.14 -4.77 42.85
N GLY A 903 23.35 -4.17 41.68
CA GLY A 903 22.77 -4.59 40.39
C GLY A 903 23.68 -5.44 39.51
N CYS A 904 24.98 -5.55 39.81
CA CYS A 904 25.89 -6.46 39.12
C CYS A 904 27.10 -6.88 39.97
N ASP A 905 27.70 -8.03 39.65
CA ASP A 905 28.83 -8.62 40.40
C ASP A 905 30.19 -7.89 40.26
N LYS A 906 30.20 -6.59 39.92
CA LYS A 906 31.41 -5.78 39.74
C LYS A 906 31.81 -5.03 41.03
N TRP A 907 33.13 -4.87 41.24
CA TRP A 907 33.71 -4.14 42.37
C TRP A 907 34.39 -2.87 41.87
N PHE A 908 34.37 -1.79 42.65
CA PHE A 908 34.94 -0.50 42.25
C PHE A 908 35.81 0.10 43.35
N ALA A 909 36.84 0.84 42.97
CA ALA A 909 37.74 1.50 43.92
C ALA A 909 37.21 2.86 44.41
N ASP A 910 36.19 3.39 43.74
CA ASP A 910 35.64 4.73 44.00
C ASP A 910 34.11 4.75 43.98
N ALA A 911 33.53 5.78 44.62
CA ALA A 911 32.09 5.95 44.78
C ALA A 911 31.34 6.35 43.49
N THR A 912 32.05 6.68 42.41
CA THR A 912 31.47 7.07 41.12
C THR A 912 31.35 5.89 40.16
N GLY A 913 31.98 4.75 40.47
CA GLY A 913 32.01 3.57 39.60
C GLY A 913 32.93 3.70 38.40
N SER A 914 33.85 4.68 38.42
CA SER A 914 34.73 4.98 37.30
C SER A 914 35.93 4.03 37.21
N VAL A 915 36.34 3.41 38.32
CA VAL A 915 37.51 2.53 38.41
C VAL A 915 37.10 1.13 38.87
N GLU A 916 36.90 0.22 37.92
CA GLU A 916 36.54 -1.19 38.18
C GLU A 916 37.75 -1.97 38.74
N ILE A 917 37.54 -2.69 39.85
CA ILE A 917 38.48 -3.64 40.44
C ILE A 917 38.24 -5.01 39.79
N THR A 918 39.07 -5.33 38.80
CA THR A 918 38.98 -6.59 38.04
C THR A 918 39.63 -7.77 38.77
N ASP A 919 40.66 -7.54 39.58
CA ASP A 919 41.26 -8.53 40.47
C ASP A 919 40.81 -8.32 41.93
N LYS A 920 39.77 -9.05 42.32
CA LYS A 920 39.17 -8.99 43.67
C LYS A 920 40.10 -9.52 44.77
N THR A 921 41.25 -10.12 44.44
CA THR A 921 42.22 -10.57 45.45
C THR A 921 43.10 -9.43 45.95
N SER A 922 43.24 -8.35 45.15
CA SER A 922 44.05 -7.17 45.48
C SER A 922 43.57 -6.40 46.72
N VAL A 923 42.32 -6.58 47.13
CA VAL A 923 41.74 -5.91 48.31
C VAL A 923 41.76 -6.77 49.59
N LYS A 924 42.32 -7.99 49.56
CA LYS A 924 42.37 -8.91 50.71
C LYS A 924 43.73 -8.85 51.43
N ILE A 925 43.72 -8.83 52.77
CA ILE A 925 44.91 -8.80 53.64
C ILE A 925 45.00 -10.13 54.43
N PRO A 926 46.06 -10.96 54.34
CA PRO A 926 46.15 -12.27 55.01
C PRO A 926 46.18 -12.22 56.55
N ALA A 927 45.79 -13.33 57.21
CA ALA A 927 45.76 -13.50 58.68
C ALA A 927 47.15 -13.75 59.32
N LEU A 928 47.29 -13.50 60.64
CA LEU A 928 48.58 -13.37 61.35
C LEU A 928 49.16 -14.63 62.09
N GLY A 929 48.43 -15.73 62.35
CA GLY A 929 48.95 -17.04 62.88
C GLY A 929 49.01 -17.27 64.43
N HIS A 930 49.28 -18.51 64.93
CA HIS A 930 49.13 -18.99 66.36
C HIS A 930 50.34 -19.73 67.03
N THR A 931 50.37 -19.83 68.38
CA THR A 931 51.37 -20.59 69.24
C THR A 931 50.71 -21.20 70.52
N ALA A 932 50.91 -22.50 70.86
CA ALA A 932 50.08 -23.28 71.83
C ALA A 932 50.63 -23.45 73.29
N GLY A 933 49.75 -23.61 74.31
CA GLY A 933 50.04 -23.86 75.75
C GLY A 933 49.68 -25.28 76.26
N THR A 934 49.93 -25.62 77.55
CA THR A 934 50.07 -27.02 78.05
C THR A 934 48.94 -27.62 78.92
N GLU A 935 47.82 -26.92 79.18
CA GLU A 935 46.67 -27.44 79.97
C GLU A 935 45.43 -27.74 79.10
N TRP A 936 44.64 -28.77 79.45
CA TRP A 936 43.43 -29.19 78.69
C TRP A 936 42.16 -28.44 79.11
N LYS A 937 41.36 -28.02 78.13
CA LYS A 937 40.02 -27.39 78.25
C LYS A 937 38.98 -28.23 77.48
N SER A 938 37.70 -28.14 77.81
CA SER A 938 36.63 -28.97 77.21
C SER A 938 35.29 -28.25 77.06
N ASP A 939 34.49 -28.64 76.05
CA ASP A 939 33.09 -28.22 75.84
C ASP A 939 32.17 -29.42 75.58
N ASP A 940 31.06 -29.25 74.86
CA ASP A 940 30.07 -30.30 74.63
C ASP A 940 30.42 -31.33 73.55
N THR A 941 31.48 -31.08 72.80
CA THR A 941 31.87 -31.88 71.65
C THR A 941 33.31 -32.38 71.76
N ASN A 942 34.25 -31.54 72.21
CA ASN A 942 35.68 -31.88 72.20
C ASN A 942 36.45 -31.35 73.44
N HIS A 943 37.69 -31.80 73.61
CA HIS A 943 38.70 -31.22 74.52
C HIS A 943 39.97 -30.77 73.75
N TRP A 944 40.63 -29.69 74.19
CA TRP A 944 41.75 -29.03 73.48
C TRP A 944 42.75 -28.31 74.41
N HIS A 945 43.92 -27.95 73.88
CA HIS A 945 44.91 -27.00 74.43
C HIS A 945 44.77 -25.58 73.86
N GLU A 946 45.06 -24.54 74.63
CA GLU A 946 44.75 -23.15 74.24
C GLU A 946 45.99 -22.31 73.84
N CYS A 947 45.86 -21.49 72.78
CA CYS A 947 46.90 -20.59 72.25
C CYS A 947 47.12 -19.34 73.12
N SER A 948 48.36 -18.99 73.43
CA SER A 948 48.69 -17.96 74.43
C SER A 948 48.49 -16.50 73.96
N ARG A 949 48.05 -16.25 72.73
CA ARG A 949 47.85 -14.88 72.17
C ARG A 949 46.41 -14.53 71.82
N CYS A 950 45.62 -15.50 71.38
CA CYS A 950 44.26 -15.29 70.90
C CYS A 950 43.27 -16.31 71.46
N HIS A 951 43.74 -17.19 72.35
CA HIS A 951 42.91 -18.20 73.00
C HIS A 951 42.31 -19.26 72.06
N ASP A 952 42.82 -19.38 70.84
CA ASP A 952 42.37 -20.41 69.89
C ASP A 952 42.81 -21.82 70.29
N LYS A 953 41.90 -22.77 70.06
CA LYS A 953 42.04 -24.19 70.38
C LYS A 953 43.08 -24.89 69.49
N LYS A 954 43.89 -25.77 70.07
CA LYS A 954 44.91 -26.63 69.44
C LYS A 954 44.84 -28.03 70.04
N ASP A 955 45.23 -29.04 69.26
CA ASP A 955 45.17 -30.46 69.66
C ASP A 955 43.76 -30.91 70.10
N GLU A 956 42.73 -30.40 69.41
CA GLU A 956 41.32 -30.68 69.69
C GLU A 956 40.95 -32.12 69.31
N ALA A 957 40.43 -32.87 70.27
CA ALA A 957 39.97 -34.25 70.11
C ALA A 957 38.56 -34.43 70.67
N ALA A 958 37.77 -35.30 70.03
CA ALA A 958 36.42 -35.60 70.46
C ALA A 958 36.40 -36.32 71.81
N HIS A 959 35.33 -36.09 72.55
CA HIS A 959 35.08 -36.80 73.80
C HIS A 959 34.88 -38.29 73.55
N ASP A 960 35.65 -39.11 74.26
CA ASP A 960 35.42 -40.56 74.36
C ASP A 960 34.65 -40.82 75.66
N TYR A 961 33.42 -41.30 75.55
CA TYR A 961 32.49 -41.40 76.67
C TYR A 961 32.38 -42.85 77.17
N GLY A 962 32.58 -43.03 78.48
CA GLY A 962 32.28 -44.26 79.18
C GLY A 962 30.77 -44.48 79.36
N SER A 963 30.40 -45.66 79.89
CA SER A 963 29.00 -46.11 80.01
C SER A 963 28.10 -45.27 80.93
N ASP A 964 28.63 -44.25 81.61
CA ASP A 964 27.92 -43.32 82.49
C ASP A 964 27.61 -41.95 81.82
N ASN A 965 27.88 -41.82 80.52
CA ASN A 965 27.77 -40.59 79.73
C ASN A 965 28.71 -39.47 80.21
N VAL A 966 29.91 -39.83 80.68
CA VAL A 966 31.02 -38.93 81.03
C VAL A 966 32.22 -39.16 80.13
N CYS A 967 32.88 -38.09 79.67
CA CYS A 967 34.11 -38.23 78.90
C CYS A 967 35.29 -38.65 79.80
N ASP A 968 35.95 -39.76 79.48
CA ASP A 968 37.03 -40.34 80.28
C ASP A 968 38.33 -39.50 80.28
N THR A 969 38.51 -38.59 79.31
CA THR A 969 39.69 -37.72 79.21
C THR A 969 39.51 -36.37 79.91
N CYS A 970 38.28 -35.81 79.96
CA CYS A 970 38.05 -34.45 80.44
C CYS A 970 36.78 -34.23 81.30
N GLY A 971 35.93 -35.24 81.50
CA GLY A 971 34.84 -35.22 82.49
C GLY A 971 33.47 -34.64 82.06
N TYR A 972 33.15 -34.54 80.77
CA TYR A 972 31.93 -33.86 80.26
C TYR A 972 30.65 -34.75 80.15
N TYR A 973 29.42 -34.23 80.36
CA TYR A 973 28.10 -34.95 80.36
C TYR A 973 27.03 -34.37 79.36
N LYS A 974 26.13 -35.19 78.73
CA LYS A 974 25.21 -34.76 77.62
C LYS A 974 23.68 -35.07 77.77
N THR A 975 22.76 -34.18 77.29
CA THR A 975 21.24 -34.32 77.24
C THR A 975 20.49 -33.64 76.02
N VAL A 976 19.16 -33.91 75.82
CA VAL A 976 18.33 -34.13 74.56
C VAL A 976 17.26 -33.01 74.14
N PRO A 977 16.26 -33.16 73.19
CA PRO A 977 16.04 -32.44 71.87
C PRO A 977 14.79 -31.49 71.70
N HIS A 978 14.54 -30.91 70.47
CA HIS A 978 13.51 -29.88 70.09
C HIS A 978 12.59 -30.23 68.86
N THR A 979 11.56 -29.40 68.53
CA THR A 979 10.52 -29.57 67.47
C THR A 979 10.75 -28.84 66.12
N HIS A 980 10.22 -29.35 64.99
CA HIS A 980 10.49 -28.89 63.60
C HIS A 980 9.39 -28.02 62.94
N ASN A 981 9.79 -27.05 62.11
CA ASN A 981 8.91 -26.17 61.29
C ASN A 981 9.36 -26.21 59.81
N LEU A 982 8.49 -26.68 58.89
CA LEU A 982 8.86 -27.16 57.54
C LEU A 982 8.29 -26.32 56.37
N THR A 983 9.12 -26.10 55.34
CA THR A 983 8.79 -25.38 54.09
C THR A 983 8.93 -26.31 52.87
N LEU A 984 7.95 -26.32 51.94
CA LEU A 984 7.96 -27.17 50.74
C LEU A 984 8.86 -26.62 49.62
N VAL A 985 9.67 -27.50 49.03
CA VAL A 985 10.42 -27.30 47.78
C VAL A 985 9.77 -28.16 46.69
N ALA A 986 9.22 -27.52 45.66
CA ALA A 986 8.44 -28.17 44.62
C ALA A 986 9.28 -29.04 43.66
N ALA A 987 8.65 -30.08 43.09
CA ALA A 987 9.28 -31.00 42.14
C ALA A 987 9.66 -30.30 40.81
N LYS A 988 10.74 -30.76 40.18
CA LYS A 988 11.22 -30.35 38.86
C LYS A 988 11.13 -31.52 37.88
N ALA A 989 10.35 -31.42 36.82
CA ALA A 989 10.17 -32.51 35.85
C ALA A 989 11.45 -32.80 35.02
N ALA A 990 11.67 -34.06 34.67
CA ALA A 990 12.78 -34.47 33.80
C ALA A 990 12.54 -34.10 32.33
N THR A 991 13.62 -33.79 31.62
CA THR A 991 13.62 -33.51 30.17
C THR A 991 14.54 -34.48 29.44
N CYS A 992 14.61 -34.39 28.10
CA CYS A 992 15.56 -35.20 27.33
C CYS A 992 16.99 -34.64 27.29
N THR A 993 17.26 -33.57 28.06
CA THR A 993 18.59 -32.96 28.20
C THR A 993 19.07 -32.91 29.64
N GLU A 994 18.15 -32.83 30.60
CA GLU A 994 18.41 -32.73 32.05
C GLU A 994 17.48 -33.65 32.84
N GLY A 995 17.97 -34.25 33.93
CA GLY A 995 17.15 -35.07 34.82
C GLY A 995 16.17 -34.20 35.63
N GLY A 996 15.14 -34.81 36.20
CA GLY A 996 14.18 -34.17 37.10
C GLY A 996 14.50 -34.47 38.57
N LYS A 997 13.72 -33.88 39.48
CA LYS A 997 13.82 -34.09 40.92
C LYS A 997 12.44 -34.02 41.58
N GLU A 998 12.11 -34.93 42.49
CA GLU A 998 10.84 -34.91 43.24
C GLU A 998 10.80 -33.78 44.29
N ALA A 999 9.61 -33.48 44.81
CA ALA A 999 9.39 -32.45 45.82
C ALA A 999 9.85 -32.95 47.21
N TYR A 1000 10.27 -32.03 48.09
CA TYR A 1000 10.66 -32.32 49.48
C TYR A 1000 10.44 -31.11 50.39
N TYR A 1001 10.48 -31.30 51.70
CA TYR A 1001 10.32 -30.25 52.70
C TYR A 1001 11.65 -29.93 53.38
N LYS A 1002 11.88 -28.68 53.79
CA LYS A 1002 13.07 -28.24 54.55
C LYS A 1002 12.63 -27.66 55.88
N CYS A 1003 13.25 -28.09 56.98
CA CYS A 1003 13.03 -27.50 58.30
C CYS A 1003 13.88 -26.24 58.48
N GLU A 1004 13.25 -25.09 58.72
CA GLU A 1004 14.00 -23.85 58.97
C GLU A 1004 14.67 -23.84 60.36
N GLY A 1005 14.11 -24.58 61.34
CA GLY A 1005 14.70 -24.69 62.68
C GLY A 1005 15.98 -25.53 62.77
N CYS A 1006 16.05 -26.68 62.10
CA CYS A 1006 17.20 -27.60 62.20
C CYS A 1006 17.99 -27.79 60.89
N GLY A 1007 17.56 -27.18 59.79
CA GLY A 1007 18.21 -27.27 58.47
C GLY A 1007 18.05 -28.62 57.76
N LYS A 1008 17.43 -29.62 58.39
CA LYS A 1008 17.22 -30.96 57.83
C LYS A 1008 16.07 -30.99 56.82
N PHE A 1009 16.09 -31.96 55.92
CA PHE A 1009 15.13 -32.13 54.84
C PHE A 1009 14.21 -33.32 55.11
N TYR A 1010 12.97 -33.29 54.65
CA TYR A 1010 11.96 -34.30 54.95
C TYR A 1010 11.10 -34.63 53.72
N GLU A 1011 10.67 -35.88 53.60
CA GLU A 1011 9.80 -36.32 52.50
C GLU A 1011 8.35 -35.87 52.70
N ASP A 1012 7.95 -35.71 53.95
CA ASP A 1012 6.58 -35.44 54.36
C ASP A 1012 6.44 -34.14 55.15
N VAL A 1013 5.23 -33.59 55.11
CA VAL A 1013 4.88 -32.32 55.77
C VAL A 1013 4.88 -32.38 57.30
N LEU A 1014 4.98 -33.57 57.90
CA LEU A 1014 5.00 -33.75 59.36
C LEU A 1014 6.43 -33.90 59.91
N GLY A 1015 7.46 -33.96 59.06
CA GLY A 1015 8.86 -34.05 59.49
C GLY A 1015 9.24 -35.39 60.08
N THR A 1016 8.51 -36.44 59.69
CA THR A 1016 8.68 -37.79 60.26
C THR A 1016 9.66 -38.64 59.47
N LYS A 1017 9.94 -38.30 58.21
CA LYS A 1017 10.87 -39.00 57.34
C LYS A 1017 11.96 -38.05 56.86
N GLU A 1018 13.08 -38.03 57.57
CA GLU A 1018 14.23 -37.20 57.23
C GLU A 1018 14.94 -37.74 55.97
N ILE A 1019 15.19 -36.86 55.01
CA ILE A 1019 16.02 -37.08 53.84
C ILE A 1019 17.47 -36.77 54.23
N THR A 1020 18.26 -37.82 54.45
CA THR A 1020 19.65 -37.71 54.91
C THR A 1020 20.65 -37.43 53.78
N ASP A 1021 20.29 -37.74 52.53
CA ASP A 1021 21.08 -37.42 51.34
C ASP A 1021 20.20 -36.75 50.27
N LEU A 1022 20.09 -35.43 50.38
CA LEU A 1022 19.32 -34.63 49.45
C LEU A 1022 19.89 -34.69 48.02
N ALA A 1023 21.19 -34.98 47.83
CA ALA A 1023 21.79 -35.03 46.50
C ALA A 1023 21.21 -36.18 45.66
N SER A 1024 20.98 -37.33 46.30
CA SER A 1024 20.46 -38.54 45.67
C SER A 1024 18.93 -38.65 45.66
N TRP A 1025 18.26 -37.92 46.56
CA TRP A 1025 16.80 -38.00 46.75
C TRP A 1025 16.00 -37.56 45.53
N GLY A 1026 14.98 -38.35 45.17
CA GLY A 1026 13.98 -37.98 44.17
C GLY A 1026 14.52 -37.78 42.75
N ASN A 1027 15.72 -38.25 42.42
CA ASN A 1027 16.33 -38.02 41.11
C ASN A 1027 15.58 -38.79 40.00
N ILE A 1028 15.06 -38.05 39.01
CA ILE A 1028 14.34 -38.62 37.86
C ILE A 1028 15.27 -38.63 36.65
N ALA A 1029 15.45 -39.81 36.04
CA ALA A 1029 16.32 -39.96 34.87
C ALA A 1029 15.85 -39.14 33.65
N LYS A 1030 16.80 -38.75 32.79
CA LYS A 1030 16.52 -38.05 31.53
C LYS A 1030 15.61 -38.89 30.64
N ILE A 1031 14.67 -38.23 29.96
CA ILE A 1031 13.76 -38.91 29.02
C ILE A 1031 14.49 -39.16 27.69
N ALA A 1032 14.26 -40.32 27.06
CA ALA A 1032 14.89 -40.66 25.77
C ALA A 1032 14.54 -39.65 24.65
N HIS A 1033 15.47 -39.43 23.71
CA HIS A 1033 15.20 -38.58 22.55
C HIS A 1033 14.12 -39.18 21.64
N THR A 1034 12.99 -38.49 21.51
CA THR A 1034 11.97 -38.82 20.52
C THR A 1034 12.43 -38.39 19.12
N THR A 1035 12.68 -39.33 18.22
CA THR A 1035 13.24 -39.03 16.89
C THR A 1035 12.16 -38.59 15.90
N LYS A 1036 12.34 -37.42 15.27
CA LYS A 1036 11.61 -36.98 14.07
C LYS A 1036 12.57 -36.77 12.90
N GLN A 1037 12.05 -36.82 11.68
CA GLN A 1037 12.84 -36.74 10.46
C GLN A 1037 12.36 -35.57 9.59
N THR A 1038 13.31 -34.80 9.04
CA THR A 1038 13.06 -33.90 7.91
C THR A 1038 13.77 -34.42 6.66
N VAL A 1039 13.13 -34.25 5.49
CA VAL A 1039 13.69 -34.68 4.20
C VAL A 1039 13.74 -33.47 3.26
N THR A 1040 14.94 -32.97 3.00
CA THR A 1040 15.22 -32.07 1.88
C THR A 1040 15.44 -32.92 0.62
N LYS A 1041 14.53 -32.83 -0.35
CA LYS A 1041 14.58 -33.66 -1.56
C LYS A 1041 15.74 -33.23 -2.49
N ALA A 1042 16.37 -34.20 -3.14
CA ALA A 1042 17.42 -33.94 -4.12
C ALA A 1042 16.83 -33.49 -5.46
N THR A 1043 17.49 -32.57 -6.16
CA THR A 1043 17.07 -32.06 -7.47
C THR A 1043 18.06 -32.51 -8.57
N PRO A 1044 17.82 -32.19 -9.85
CA PRO A 1044 18.83 -32.40 -10.88
C PRO A 1044 20.11 -31.57 -10.71
N THR A 1045 20.06 -30.48 -9.93
CA THR A 1045 21.16 -29.53 -9.77
C THR A 1045 21.82 -29.60 -8.39
N ALA A 1046 21.07 -29.97 -7.35
CA ALA A 1046 21.52 -29.98 -5.95
C ALA A 1046 21.25 -31.31 -5.23
N ASN A 1047 22.13 -31.66 -4.28
CA ASN A 1047 21.92 -32.81 -3.39
C ASN A 1047 20.80 -32.50 -2.40
N GLY A 1048 20.08 -33.54 -1.97
CA GLY A 1048 19.16 -33.50 -0.84
C GLY A 1048 19.81 -34.01 0.44
N LYS A 1049 19.06 -34.00 1.53
CA LYS A 1049 19.47 -34.56 2.82
C LYS A 1049 18.28 -35.08 3.62
N ILE A 1050 18.50 -36.10 4.42
CA ILE A 1050 17.60 -36.61 5.45
C ILE A 1050 18.22 -36.25 6.78
N VAL A 1051 17.53 -35.47 7.62
CA VAL A 1051 18.01 -35.07 8.95
C VAL A 1051 17.07 -35.67 9.99
N ASN A 1052 17.61 -36.56 10.81
CA ASN A 1052 16.91 -37.04 12.01
C ASN A 1052 17.28 -36.13 13.18
N TYR A 1053 16.30 -35.68 13.94
CA TYR A 1053 16.47 -34.76 15.06
C TYR A 1053 15.53 -35.14 16.21
N CYS A 1054 15.85 -34.75 17.44
CA CYS A 1054 14.94 -34.95 18.56
C CYS A 1054 13.78 -33.96 18.47
N SER A 1055 12.53 -34.43 18.49
CA SER A 1055 11.36 -33.56 18.44
C SER A 1055 11.19 -32.68 19.68
N VAL A 1056 11.81 -33.08 20.80
CA VAL A 1056 11.76 -32.38 22.08
C VAL A 1056 12.86 -31.32 22.15
N CYS A 1057 14.14 -31.68 22.19
CA CYS A 1057 15.25 -30.72 22.33
C CYS A 1057 15.81 -30.16 21.00
N LYS A 1058 15.24 -30.53 19.86
CA LYS A 1058 15.65 -30.10 18.51
C LYS A 1058 17.08 -30.46 18.09
N LYS A 1059 17.85 -31.17 18.92
CA LYS A 1059 19.21 -31.64 18.59
C LYS A 1059 19.19 -32.55 17.36
N THR A 1060 20.08 -32.28 16.40
CA THR A 1060 20.28 -33.16 15.24
C THR A 1060 20.95 -34.45 15.69
N LEU A 1061 20.32 -35.58 15.40
CA LEU A 1061 20.79 -36.93 15.76
C LEU A 1061 21.63 -37.54 14.63
N SER A 1062 21.25 -37.33 13.37
CA SER A 1062 22.01 -37.81 12.20
C SER A 1062 21.63 -37.07 10.92
N THR A 1063 22.56 -36.95 9.97
CA THR A 1063 22.29 -36.42 8.62
C THR A 1063 22.77 -37.39 7.53
N THR A 1064 21.89 -37.75 6.58
CA THR A 1064 22.20 -38.61 5.42
C THR A 1064 22.01 -37.82 4.12
N VAL A 1065 23.02 -37.78 3.23
CA VAL A 1065 22.94 -37.09 1.94
C VAL A 1065 22.16 -37.91 0.91
N ILE A 1066 21.29 -37.25 0.14
CA ILE A 1066 20.64 -37.81 -1.05
C ILE A 1066 21.34 -37.23 -2.30
N PRO A 1067 22.11 -38.03 -3.07
CA PRO A 1067 22.84 -37.52 -4.23
C PRO A 1067 21.92 -36.97 -5.33
N LYS A 1068 22.30 -35.86 -5.97
CA LYS A 1068 21.53 -35.20 -7.04
C LYS A 1068 21.31 -36.08 -8.27
N ALA A 1069 20.19 -35.89 -8.97
CA ALA A 1069 19.87 -36.62 -10.20
C ALA A 1069 20.65 -36.07 -11.42
N SER A 1070 21.83 -36.61 -11.71
CA SER A 1070 22.78 -36.00 -12.68
C SER A 1070 22.66 -36.52 -14.12
N SER A 1071 22.41 -37.82 -14.34
CA SER A 1071 22.43 -38.42 -15.68
C SER A 1071 21.01 -38.76 -16.14
N ILE A 1072 20.36 -37.78 -16.78
CA ILE A 1072 18.96 -37.86 -17.26
C ILE A 1072 18.96 -37.82 -18.79
N LYS A 1073 18.71 -38.96 -19.46
CA LYS A 1073 18.80 -39.06 -20.93
C LYS A 1073 17.76 -40.00 -21.55
N LEU A 1074 17.52 -39.85 -22.86
CA LEU A 1074 16.71 -40.77 -23.66
C LEU A 1074 17.60 -41.82 -24.31
N LYS A 1075 17.15 -43.09 -24.36
CA LYS A 1075 17.85 -44.16 -25.09
C LYS A 1075 17.98 -43.86 -26.59
N ALA A 1076 17.01 -43.13 -27.16
CA ALA A 1076 17.05 -42.66 -28.53
C ALA A 1076 16.41 -41.27 -28.65
N THR A 1077 17.06 -40.35 -29.35
CA THR A 1077 16.55 -38.98 -29.62
C THR A 1077 15.81 -38.89 -30.96
N SER A 1078 15.87 -39.93 -31.79
CA SER A 1078 15.03 -40.03 -32.99
C SER A 1078 14.50 -41.44 -33.22
N LEU A 1079 13.23 -41.52 -33.63
CA LEU A 1079 12.52 -42.76 -33.94
C LEU A 1079 11.91 -42.66 -35.34
N THR A 1080 11.71 -43.78 -36.03
CA THR A 1080 11.04 -43.80 -37.34
C THR A 1080 9.54 -44.00 -37.18
N TYR A 1081 8.75 -43.26 -37.97
CA TYR A 1081 7.31 -43.43 -38.09
C TYR A 1081 6.95 -44.82 -38.63
N ASN A 1082 6.04 -45.51 -37.94
CA ASN A 1082 5.54 -46.84 -38.32
C ASN A 1082 4.01 -46.98 -38.17
N GLY A 1083 3.28 -45.87 -37.97
CA GLY A 1083 1.83 -45.87 -37.76
C GLY A 1083 1.36 -46.13 -36.33
N LYS A 1084 2.24 -46.54 -35.40
CA LYS A 1084 1.94 -46.74 -33.98
C LYS A 1084 2.53 -45.62 -33.11
N VAL A 1085 2.07 -45.50 -31.87
CA VAL A 1085 2.65 -44.59 -30.88
C VAL A 1085 4.12 -44.94 -30.64
N ARG A 1086 5.00 -43.94 -30.67
CA ARG A 1086 6.45 -44.12 -30.44
C ARG A 1086 6.88 -43.37 -29.18
N THR A 1087 7.59 -44.07 -28.29
CA THR A 1087 8.18 -43.49 -27.07
C THR A 1087 9.60 -44.02 -26.85
N PRO A 1088 10.60 -43.16 -26.64
CA PRO A 1088 11.93 -43.60 -26.23
C PRO A 1088 11.97 -43.95 -24.74
N LYS A 1089 12.77 -44.96 -24.36
CA LYS A 1089 13.03 -45.29 -22.95
C LYS A 1089 13.81 -44.16 -22.27
N VAL A 1090 13.35 -43.73 -21.09
CA VAL A 1090 14.04 -42.75 -20.23
C VAL A 1090 15.01 -43.48 -19.31
N ILE A 1091 16.22 -42.93 -19.16
CA ILE A 1091 17.26 -43.40 -18.24
C ILE A 1091 17.56 -42.25 -17.26
N VAL A 1092 17.44 -42.52 -15.96
CA VAL A 1092 17.69 -41.56 -14.89
C VAL A 1092 18.64 -42.19 -13.88
N LYS A 1093 19.78 -41.51 -13.63
CA LYS A 1093 20.76 -41.91 -12.60
C LYS A 1093 21.13 -40.72 -11.73
N ASP A 1094 21.46 -40.97 -10.47
CA ASP A 1094 22.04 -39.97 -9.59
C ASP A 1094 23.55 -39.76 -9.84
N ARG A 1095 24.16 -38.81 -9.12
CA ARG A 1095 25.58 -38.46 -9.23
C ARG A 1095 26.51 -39.63 -8.89
N THR A 1096 26.07 -40.59 -8.09
CA THR A 1096 26.86 -41.80 -7.75
C THR A 1096 26.76 -42.86 -8.84
N GLY A 1097 25.91 -42.67 -9.84
CA GLY A 1097 25.68 -43.62 -10.93
C GLY A 1097 24.57 -44.64 -10.64
N LYS A 1098 23.91 -44.54 -9.47
CA LYS A 1098 22.77 -45.39 -9.09
C LYS A 1098 21.58 -45.08 -9.99
N THR A 1099 20.93 -46.14 -10.48
CA THR A 1099 19.72 -46.00 -11.30
C THR A 1099 18.53 -45.67 -10.41
N LEU A 1100 17.85 -44.58 -10.73
CA LEU A 1100 16.62 -44.19 -10.03
C LEU A 1100 15.45 -45.03 -10.53
N VAL A 1101 14.49 -45.30 -9.66
CA VAL A 1101 13.36 -46.20 -9.92
C VAL A 1101 12.15 -45.42 -10.41
N LYS A 1102 11.65 -45.79 -11.59
CA LYS A 1102 10.42 -45.21 -12.15
C LYS A 1102 9.23 -45.52 -11.24
N ASN A 1103 8.36 -44.55 -11.03
CA ASN A 1103 7.21 -44.50 -10.12
C ASN A 1103 7.55 -44.41 -8.63
N THR A 1104 8.81 -44.60 -8.22
CA THR A 1104 9.28 -44.35 -6.86
C THR A 1104 10.01 -43.01 -6.75
N ASP A 1105 11.03 -42.81 -7.60
CA ASP A 1105 11.90 -41.62 -7.60
C ASP A 1105 11.54 -40.61 -8.70
N TYR A 1106 10.85 -41.06 -9.75
CA TYR A 1106 10.37 -40.18 -10.82
C TYR A 1106 9.22 -40.82 -11.61
N THR A 1107 8.36 -40.00 -12.21
CA THR A 1107 7.39 -40.40 -13.23
C THR A 1107 7.78 -39.82 -14.58
N VAL A 1108 7.23 -40.38 -15.66
CA VAL A 1108 7.49 -39.93 -17.03
C VAL A 1108 6.17 -39.73 -17.75
N SER A 1109 5.95 -38.53 -18.28
CA SER A 1109 4.85 -38.23 -19.18
C SER A 1109 5.39 -37.86 -20.56
N TYR A 1110 4.62 -38.22 -21.59
CA TYR A 1110 5.01 -37.98 -22.98
C TYR A 1110 3.88 -37.21 -23.67
N ALA A 1111 4.23 -36.16 -24.42
CA ALA A 1111 3.29 -35.31 -25.16
C ALA A 1111 2.29 -36.12 -26.01
N LYS A 1112 1.07 -35.64 -26.22
CA LYS A 1112 0.07 -36.34 -27.07
C LYS A 1112 0.51 -36.33 -28.56
N GLY A 1113 -0.12 -37.16 -29.40
CA GLY A 1113 0.10 -37.13 -30.86
C GLY A 1113 1.36 -37.84 -31.39
N ARG A 1114 2.13 -38.53 -30.54
CA ARG A 1114 3.39 -39.28 -30.86
C ARG A 1114 3.22 -40.50 -31.77
N LYS A 1115 2.06 -40.64 -32.39
CA LYS A 1115 1.88 -41.55 -33.53
C LYS A 1115 2.30 -40.89 -34.84
N TYR A 1116 2.38 -39.56 -34.89
CA TYR A 1116 2.66 -38.79 -36.10
C TYR A 1116 4.14 -38.36 -36.18
N VAL A 1117 4.55 -37.88 -37.36
CA VAL A 1117 5.89 -37.28 -37.54
C VAL A 1117 5.90 -35.91 -36.90
N GLY A 1118 6.91 -35.63 -36.07
CA GLY A 1118 6.94 -34.44 -35.22
C GLY A 1118 8.07 -34.47 -34.19
N LYS A 1119 8.22 -33.37 -33.45
CA LYS A 1119 9.11 -33.26 -32.28
C LYS A 1119 8.26 -33.27 -31.02
N TYR A 1120 8.55 -34.17 -30.09
CA TYR A 1120 7.73 -34.43 -28.91
C TYR A 1120 8.53 -34.27 -27.63
N ALA A 1121 7.90 -33.66 -26.63
CA ALA A 1121 8.45 -33.52 -25.28
C ALA A 1121 8.22 -34.78 -24.44
N VAL A 1122 9.21 -35.13 -23.63
CA VAL A 1122 9.18 -36.12 -22.57
C VAL A 1122 9.46 -35.39 -21.26
N LYS A 1123 8.47 -35.30 -20.38
CA LYS A 1123 8.61 -34.63 -19.09
C LYS A 1123 8.88 -35.71 -18.04
N ILE A 1124 10.04 -35.61 -17.40
CA ILE A 1124 10.44 -36.42 -16.24
C ILE A 1124 10.10 -35.59 -15.01
N THR A 1125 9.24 -36.11 -14.14
CA THR A 1125 8.87 -35.46 -12.87
C THR A 1125 9.44 -36.27 -11.74
N PHE A 1126 10.39 -35.71 -10.99
CA PHE A 1126 10.98 -36.38 -9.84
C PHE A 1126 9.99 -36.44 -8.67
N LYS A 1127 10.04 -37.53 -7.89
CA LYS A 1127 9.18 -37.79 -6.73
C LYS A 1127 9.94 -38.58 -5.66
N GLY A 1128 9.27 -38.88 -4.55
CA GLY A 1128 9.90 -39.55 -3.41
C GLY A 1128 10.99 -38.67 -2.79
N LYS A 1129 12.21 -39.20 -2.69
CA LYS A 1129 13.39 -38.49 -2.19
C LYS A 1129 13.95 -37.43 -3.15
N TYR A 1130 13.37 -37.33 -4.35
CA TYR A 1130 13.77 -36.39 -5.39
C TYR A 1130 12.63 -35.42 -5.73
N SER A 1131 12.96 -34.22 -6.23
CA SER A 1131 12.00 -33.19 -6.63
C SER A 1131 12.46 -32.43 -7.89
N GLY A 1132 11.54 -31.66 -8.47
CA GLY A 1132 11.76 -30.91 -9.70
C GLY A 1132 11.36 -31.68 -10.97
N THR A 1133 11.57 -31.05 -12.13
CA THR A 1133 11.24 -31.65 -13.43
C THR A 1133 12.36 -31.45 -14.44
N LYS A 1134 12.46 -32.36 -15.42
CA LYS A 1134 13.35 -32.22 -16.56
C LYS A 1134 12.60 -32.60 -17.83
N THR A 1135 12.64 -31.71 -18.82
CA THR A 1135 12.03 -31.97 -20.13
C THR A 1135 13.10 -32.31 -21.16
N LEU A 1136 12.96 -33.47 -21.81
CA LEU A 1136 13.77 -33.90 -22.93
C LEU A 1136 12.92 -33.95 -24.20
N TYR A 1137 13.56 -33.94 -25.37
CA TYR A 1137 12.86 -33.98 -26.65
C TYR A 1137 13.33 -35.14 -27.52
N PHE A 1138 12.41 -35.75 -28.26
CA PHE A 1138 12.73 -36.70 -29.32
C PHE A 1138 11.93 -36.39 -30.59
N THR A 1139 12.46 -36.83 -31.74
CA THR A 1139 11.86 -36.59 -33.04
C THR A 1139 11.41 -37.88 -33.68
N ILE A 1140 10.14 -37.95 -34.10
CA ILE A 1140 9.64 -39.03 -34.97
C ILE A 1140 9.85 -38.60 -36.41
N LYS A 1141 10.73 -39.29 -37.14
CA LYS A 1141 11.10 -39.04 -38.52
C LYS A 1141 10.15 -39.75 -39.49
N PRO A 1142 9.87 -39.21 -40.68
CA PRO A 1142 9.06 -39.89 -41.69
C PRO A 1142 9.75 -41.18 -42.18
N LYS A 1143 8.95 -42.12 -42.69
CA LYS A 1143 9.47 -43.39 -43.23
C LYS A 1143 10.36 -43.09 -44.45
N ALA A 1144 11.56 -43.65 -44.46
CA ALA A 1144 12.49 -43.48 -45.57
C ALA A 1144 11.97 -44.12 -46.86
N THR A 1145 12.46 -43.66 -48.01
CA THR A 1145 12.16 -44.25 -49.32
C THR A 1145 13.44 -44.78 -49.98
N SER A 1146 13.29 -45.44 -51.14
CA SER A 1146 14.36 -46.04 -51.93
C SER A 1146 14.17 -45.72 -53.41
N ILE A 1147 15.29 -45.54 -54.14
CA ILE A 1147 15.28 -45.36 -55.61
C ILE A 1147 14.82 -46.66 -56.28
N SER A 1148 13.68 -46.60 -56.97
CA SER A 1148 13.12 -47.72 -57.75
C SER A 1148 13.72 -47.79 -59.15
N SER A 1149 14.02 -46.66 -59.78
CA SER A 1149 14.63 -46.62 -61.12
C SER A 1149 15.50 -45.38 -61.30
N LEU A 1150 16.57 -45.49 -62.07
CA LEU A 1150 17.46 -44.38 -62.40
C LEU A 1150 17.92 -44.53 -63.86
N LYS A 1151 17.42 -43.67 -64.75
CA LYS A 1151 17.66 -43.76 -66.20
C LYS A 1151 18.48 -42.58 -66.72
N ALA A 1152 19.54 -42.86 -67.47
CA ALA A 1152 20.40 -41.86 -68.09
C ALA A 1152 19.80 -41.26 -69.37
N GLY A 1153 20.06 -39.98 -69.63
CA GLY A 1153 19.77 -39.29 -70.89
C GLY A 1153 20.86 -38.28 -71.24
N SER A 1154 20.76 -37.63 -72.41
CA SER A 1154 21.72 -36.60 -72.86
C SER A 1154 21.77 -35.44 -71.85
N LYS A 1155 22.95 -35.24 -71.23
CA LYS A 1155 23.19 -34.19 -70.19
C LYS A 1155 22.13 -34.15 -69.07
N LYS A 1156 21.49 -35.29 -68.79
CA LYS A 1156 20.38 -35.42 -67.83
C LYS A 1156 20.23 -36.84 -67.28
N PHE A 1157 19.51 -37.01 -66.19
CA PHE A 1157 18.99 -38.31 -65.75
C PHE A 1157 17.58 -38.16 -65.18
N THR A 1158 16.83 -39.25 -65.15
CA THR A 1158 15.52 -39.33 -64.48
C THR A 1158 15.58 -40.34 -63.35
N VAL A 1159 15.29 -39.90 -62.13
CA VAL A 1159 15.23 -40.73 -60.93
C VAL A 1159 13.78 -40.98 -60.53
N LYS A 1160 13.42 -42.24 -60.26
CA LYS A 1160 12.14 -42.65 -59.68
C LYS A 1160 12.35 -43.31 -58.32
N TRP A 1161 11.42 -43.15 -57.40
CA TRP A 1161 11.49 -43.74 -56.05
C TRP A 1161 10.16 -44.35 -55.61
N LYS A 1162 10.19 -45.18 -54.56
CA LYS A 1162 8.96 -45.77 -53.99
C LYS A 1162 8.11 -44.69 -53.32
N LYS A 1163 6.79 -44.69 -53.56
CA LYS A 1163 5.85 -43.74 -52.93
C LYS A 1163 5.81 -43.92 -51.41
N GLN A 1164 5.75 -42.81 -50.67
CA GLN A 1164 5.43 -42.77 -49.24
C GLN A 1164 4.23 -41.83 -49.05
N ALA A 1165 3.04 -42.41 -48.85
CA ALA A 1165 1.78 -41.67 -48.83
C ALA A 1165 1.45 -41.06 -47.47
N THR A 1166 1.78 -41.75 -46.38
CA THR A 1166 1.41 -41.34 -45.03
C THR A 1166 2.53 -40.55 -44.35
N GLN A 1167 2.14 -39.53 -43.58
CA GLN A 1167 3.06 -38.70 -42.79
C GLN A 1167 4.29 -38.20 -43.57
N THR A 1168 4.11 -37.90 -44.86
CA THR A 1168 5.15 -37.41 -45.77
C THR A 1168 4.56 -36.25 -46.58
N THR A 1169 5.22 -35.10 -46.57
CA THR A 1169 4.86 -33.94 -47.42
C THR A 1169 5.46 -34.09 -48.81
N GLY A 1170 6.72 -34.50 -48.89
CA GLY A 1170 7.43 -34.62 -50.16
C GLY A 1170 8.77 -35.31 -50.02
N TYR A 1171 9.61 -35.13 -51.04
CA TYR A 1171 10.90 -35.80 -51.15
C TYR A 1171 12.04 -34.82 -51.38
N GLN A 1172 13.25 -35.26 -51.09
CA GLN A 1172 14.44 -34.54 -51.44
C GLN A 1172 15.39 -35.50 -52.15
N VAL A 1173 15.82 -35.12 -53.36
CA VAL A 1173 16.80 -35.85 -54.16
C VAL A 1173 18.12 -35.12 -54.05
N GLN A 1174 19.17 -35.84 -53.67
CA GLN A 1174 20.52 -35.30 -53.62
C GLN A 1174 21.41 -36.05 -54.61
N TYR A 1175 22.22 -35.31 -55.36
CA TYR A 1175 23.14 -35.88 -56.32
C TYR A 1175 24.49 -35.17 -56.31
N SER A 1176 25.56 -35.91 -56.59
CA SER A 1176 26.93 -35.37 -56.65
C SER A 1176 27.79 -36.17 -57.62
N ALA A 1177 28.86 -35.56 -58.14
CA ALA A 1177 29.91 -36.29 -58.85
C ALA A 1177 30.83 -37.09 -57.89
N SER A 1178 30.77 -36.82 -56.58
CA SER A 1178 31.52 -37.52 -55.54
C SER A 1178 30.64 -38.51 -54.77
N SER A 1179 31.17 -39.71 -54.50
CA SER A 1179 30.50 -40.74 -53.69
C SER A 1179 30.29 -40.32 -52.24
N LYS A 1180 31.15 -39.42 -51.73
CA LYS A 1180 31.06 -38.84 -50.39
C LYS A 1180 30.02 -37.71 -50.29
N PHE A 1181 29.40 -37.31 -51.41
CA PHE A 1181 28.45 -36.19 -51.49
C PHE A 1181 28.99 -34.84 -51.00
N SER A 1182 30.31 -34.61 -51.04
CA SER A 1182 30.97 -33.41 -50.51
C SER A 1182 30.56 -32.09 -51.19
N LYS A 1183 30.16 -32.14 -52.48
CA LYS A 1183 29.61 -30.99 -53.23
C LYS A 1183 28.27 -31.35 -53.86
N ALA A 1184 27.36 -31.89 -53.05
CA ALA A 1184 26.09 -32.41 -53.54
C ALA A 1184 25.05 -31.31 -53.80
N LYS A 1185 24.41 -31.38 -54.96
CA LYS A 1185 23.23 -30.57 -55.28
C LYS A 1185 21.98 -31.27 -54.78
N THR A 1186 21.00 -30.49 -54.34
CA THR A 1186 19.80 -31.02 -53.70
C THR A 1186 18.55 -30.40 -54.31
N VAL A 1187 17.57 -31.23 -54.66
CA VAL A 1187 16.31 -30.82 -55.28
C VAL A 1187 15.15 -31.27 -54.40
N THR A 1188 14.30 -30.33 -54.01
CA THR A 1188 13.11 -30.59 -53.21
C THR A 1188 11.90 -30.83 -54.11
N VAL A 1189 11.13 -31.86 -53.81
CA VAL A 1189 9.87 -32.22 -54.48
C VAL A 1189 8.75 -32.00 -53.47
N GLY A 1190 7.85 -31.06 -53.77
CA GLY A 1190 6.83 -30.55 -52.84
C GLY A 1190 5.66 -31.49 -52.56
N LYS A 1191 5.34 -32.40 -53.49
CA LYS A 1191 4.17 -33.28 -53.42
C LYS A 1191 4.60 -34.73 -53.19
N ASN A 1192 3.98 -35.41 -52.21
CA ASN A 1192 4.25 -36.82 -51.89
C ASN A 1192 3.75 -37.81 -52.96
N THR A 1193 2.89 -37.36 -53.87
CA THR A 1193 2.41 -38.10 -55.05
C THR A 1193 3.41 -38.09 -56.20
N THR A 1194 4.30 -37.09 -56.26
CA THR A 1194 5.34 -37.02 -57.29
C THR A 1194 6.51 -37.95 -56.94
N VAL A 1195 6.61 -39.06 -57.65
CA VAL A 1195 7.60 -40.14 -57.40
C VAL A 1195 8.72 -40.22 -58.45
N SER A 1196 8.88 -39.18 -59.27
CA SER A 1196 9.87 -39.09 -60.34
C SER A 1196 10.38 -37.65 -60.46
N LYS A 1197 11.66 -37.48 -60.78
CA LYS A 1197 12.24 -36.17 -61.14
C LYS A 1197 13.31 -36.32 -62.21
N LYS A 1198 13.22 -35.45 -63.23
CA LYS A 1198 14.24 -35.24 -64.25
C LYS A 1198 15.23 -34.18 -63.76
N ILE A 1199 16.52 -34.51 -63.76
CA ILE A 1199 17.63 -33.60 -63.43
C ILE A 1199 18.39 -33.36 -64.73
N SER A 1200 18.40 -32.10 -65.20
CA SER A 1200 19.00 -31.67 -66.46
C SER A 1200 20.16 -30.70 -66.24
N LYS A 1201 20.76 -30.20 -67.34
CA LYS A 1201 21.91 -29.27 -67.32
C LYS A 1201 23.13 -29.87 -66.58
N LEU A 1202 23.34 -31.17 -66.76
CA LEU A 1202 24.49 -31.89 -66.22
C LEU A 1202 25.57 -32.04 -67.29
N SER A 1203 26.84 -32.15 -66.88
CA SER A 1203 27.91 -32.55 -67.81
C SER A 1203 27.59 -33.89 -68.46
N GLY A 1204 27.80 -34.02 -69.78
CA GLY A 1204 27.63 -35.27 -70.53
C GLY A 1204 28.74 -36.27 -70.18
N LYS A 1205 28.47 -37.58 -70.35
CA LYS A 1205 29.38 -38.69 -70.04
C LYS A 1205 29.95 -38.70 -68.60
N LYS A 1206 29.28 -38.02 -67.66
CA LYS A 1206 29.76 -37.89 -66.26
C LYS A 1206 28.96 -38.78 -65.31
N LYS A 1207 29.67 -39.46 -64.41
CA LYS A 1207 29.07 -40.30 -63.36
C LYS A 1207 28.56 -39.43 -62.20
N TYR A 1208 27.33 -39.70 -61.76
CA TYR A 1208 26.69 -39.06 -60.62
C TYR A 1208 26.18 -40.10 -59.62
N TYR A 1209 26.39 -39.83 -58.34
CA TYR A 1209 25.82 -40.54 -57.20
C TYR A 1209 24.53 -39.85 -56.79
N VAL A 1210 23.44 -40.61 -56.65
CA VAL A 1210 22.08 -40.10 -56.41
C VAL A 1210 21.47 -40.84 -55.23
N ARG A 1211 20.88 -40.09 -54.29
CA ARG A 1211 20.11 -40.62 -53.15
C ARG A 1211 18.86 -39.78 -52.91
N VAL A 1212 17.85 -40.39 -52.30
CA VAL A 1212 16.55 -39.74 -52.03
C VAL A 1212 16.16 -39.91 -50.57
N ARG A 1213 15.48 -38.94 -49.98
CA ARG A 1213 14.87 -39.03 -48.64
C ARG A 1213 13.48 -38.43 -48.65
N THR A 1214 12.65 -38.81 -47.67
CA THR A 1214 11.35 -38.18 -47.44
C THR A 1214 11.48 -37.00 -46.48
N TYR A 1215 10.54 -36.07 -46.54
CA TYR A 1215 10.36 -35.08 -45.49
C TYR A 1215 8.88 -34.82 -45.20
N LYS A 1216 8.61 -34.38 -43.98
CA LYS A 1216 7.31 -33.88 -43.54
C LYS A 1216 7.49 -32.46 -43.00
N THR A 1217 6.67 -31.54 -43.47
CA THR A 1217 6.55 -30.22 -42.87
C THR A 1217 5.59 -30.30 -41.69
N VAL A 1218 6.02 -29.82 -40.52
CA VAL A 1218 5.24 -29.74 -39.29
C VAL A 1218 5.36 -28.34 -38.68
N LYS A 1219 4.35 -27.90 -37.92
CA LYS A 1219 4.44 -26.66 -37.14
C LYS A 1219 5.00 -26.99 -35.74
N ILE A 1220 6.06 -26.31 -35.33
CA ILE A 1220 6.66 -26.40 -33.99
C ILE A 1220 6.84 -24.97 -33.49
N ASN A 1221 6.20 -24.60 -32.38
CA ASN A 1221 6.20 -23.24 -31.81
C ASN A 1221 5.84 -22.17 -32.87
N GLY A 1222 4.76 -22.38 -33.63
CA GLY A 1222 4.32 -21.48 -34.71
C GLY A 1222 5.14 -21.55 -36.01
N LYS A 1223 6.38 -22.06 -35.98
CA LYS A 1223 7.29 -22.10 -37.15
C LYS A 1223 7.14 -23.41 -37.93
N SER A 1224 7.14 -23.32 -39.26
CA SER A 1224 7.10 -24.49 -40.15
C SER A 1224 8.49 -25.12 -40.32
N ILE A 1225 8.66 -26.36 -39.85
CA ILE A 1225 9.94 -27.09 -39.86
C ILE A 1225 9.81 -28.37 -40.70
N ARG A 1226 10.80 -28.66 -41.54
CA ARG A 1226 10.89 -29.92 -42.29
C ARG A 1226 11.67 -30.98 -41.51
N ILE A 1227 11.00 -32.08 -41.14
CA ILE A 1227 11.64 -33.26 -40.54
C ILE A 1227 11.94 -34.27 -41.65
N TYR A 1228 13.21 -34.66 -41.76
CA TYR A 1228 13.70 -35.54 -42.83
C TYR A 1228 13.91 -36.98 -42.34
N SER A 1229 13.68 -37.95 -43.24
CA SER A 1229 14.16 -39.33 -43.03
C SER A 1229 15.68 -39.42 -43.23
N GLY A 1230 16.24 -40.60 -42.93
CA GLY A 1230 17.55 -40.97 -43.46
C GLY A 1230 17.55 -41.01 -45.00
N TRP A 1231 18.74 -40.84 -45.59
CA TRP A 1231 18.91 -40.99 -47.04
C TRP A 1231 18.78 -42.46 -47.45
N SER A 1232 18.24 -42.69 -48.65
CA SER A 1232 18.30 -44.00 -49.30
C SER A 1232 19.75 -44.42 -49.54
N LYS A 1233 19.97 -45.72 -49.75
CA LYS A 1233 21.21 -46.21 -50.38
C LYS A 1233 21.47 -45.41 -51.67
N ALA A 1234 22.70 -44.97 -51.88
CA ALA A 1234 23.09 -44.21 -53.06
C ALA A 1234 23.12 -45.15 -54.28
N LYS A 1235 22.66 -44.67 -55.44
CA LYS A 1235 22.80 -45.33 -56.74
C LYS A 1235 23.59 -44.44 -57.68
N THR A 1236 24.22 -45.03 -58.69
CA THR A 1236 25.02 -44.29 -59.67
C THR A 1236 24.37 -44.27 -61.04
N VAL A 1237 24.61 -43.19 -61.80
CA VAL A 1237 24.22 -43.07 -63.21
C VAL A 1237 25.25 -42.25 -63.97
N THR A 1238 25.56 -42.64 -65.20
CA THR A 1238 26.41 -41.87 -66.12
C THR A 1238 25.53 -41.21 -67.17
N THR A 1239 25.59 -39.90 -67.31
CA THR A 1239 24.80 -39.15 -68.31
C THR A 1239 25.23 -39.49 -69.74
N LYS A 1240 24.31 -39.44 -70.71
CA LYS A 1240 24.64 -39.61 -72.15
C LYS A 1240 25.21 -38.29 -72.73
N LYS A 1241 25.82 -38.38 -73.92
CA LYS A 1241 26.43 -37.26 -74.65
C LYS A 1241 25.47 -36.08 -74.76
#